data_AF-A0A650CJ32-F1
#
_entry.id   AF-A0A650CJ32-F1
#
_cell.length_a   1.000
_cell.length_b   1.000
_cell.length_c   1.000
_cell.angle_alpha   90.00
_cell.angle_beta   90.00
_cell.angle_gamma   90.00
#
_symmetry.space_group_name_H-M   'P 1'
#
loop_
_entity.id
_entity.type
_entity.pdbx_description
1 polymer ?
#
loop_
_entity_poly.entity_id
_entity_poly.type
_entity_poly.pdbx_seq_one_letter_code
_entity_poly.pdbx_strand_id
1 'polypeptide(L)'
;MWSLLFLILIISSSLALPLYLQPQVSSQIPSNQLVNVAIVLPPKNLGLLQIYVQQHKIVNQSQLISLFIPNATINKIVSILKYNGINPQVTLNVISFQAKAGVIEKLFNGEFVTTTILGKKIYYFVSEGSYSFPGIVLATNLTSLFLSKPNNLINITQAVAYNMVTPTEIQKAYNITYLLNKGINGSGVNIGILDFDGDPYIYQQLQDFDSIYGLPNPPLFKIVPIGPYNPNDGIASGWALEISLDVEYAHAAAPDAGIILYVANPSISIPQAIAYIDQQDEVNVVSQSWGIPEIYFLLGLLPMSYLQAMIYEYWLGEAEGITFIAASGDAGGNGYNFFLSPLGSTIVPSSIPYVLSVGGSTLYIAGNESYQTAWSGESIFGSTTGGYSAIFPAPPYQGLKGYRITPDIVADANPYSGVPIVYYYNTTYLVGGTSLATPIVAGIIALANQVHGRLGFINPLIYALNGTKAIVPINVGYNTPYEANESLNPVTGLGYINAGYFVNLLKKPSISLSLAVQNTTYLPNQEIQVVAYLKGISSYPSSITAYVYNGTSIVSSFPLIYNGSAYVGKISISKSGVYEIYASYDNTYGFTYIIVGYQAVFIFPIVAIYPVPTSIPVLVMITYPNGTLVSSYNSTTLLVYKENQIDGSLSQVTSARLNNLPVINISQLGISIKFKSGILEGYVNLTSSKFGGVYVLSVNNTIGLDEIVLGMYVVPAVIPNSFTEPTSIYTGENITIEVLVESLGLPNITVSFIKDGKVYYSTQINSILYNGAPYYIAQISVPNLPPGYYTIEAYADYSNGSYMTYGTGYTQIYVSSQKLILNASISSVAFENSSVIVKAKIYYPNGTPVEFGIFSAIFVPSYLMGQLDNLEISYSVSLSYKNGEWIGNFTIPEGSYDNSGLTIDELAGVWNVYLVGISSNGIPLPFNSSLNYNTLNIEPTFTGLSFLVLPYNYVPQFNGNYAYHIYTPKAIIENKTVILIDSIIENLTAINSVIYSYNTQIYHATLINSKLENITKISANVQNVEVVNSTNITSPIITSTESNTTVSLLNYGYAFIIEFIIAIVINAIVITLFVITDRNKR
;
A
#
# COMPACT_ATOMS: atom_id res chain seq x y z
N MET A 1 -2.27 -12.56 -19.08
CA MET A 1 -2.47 -11.13 -18.78
C MET A 1 -1.38 -10.60 -17.89
N TRP A 2 -1.09 -11.36 -16.85
CA TRP A 2 -0.04 -11.05 -15.91
C TRP A 2 0.92 -12.22 -15.74
N SER A 3 0.69 -13.40 -16.30
CA SER A 3 1.58 -14.56 -16.12
C SER A 3 3.07 -14.25 -16.34
N LEU A 4 3.46 -13.48 -17.36
CA LEU A 4 4.86 -13.09 -17.55
C LEU A 4 5.30 -11.96 -16.60
N LEU A 5 4.48 -10.93 -16.39
CA LEU A 5 4.81 -9.77 -15.55
C LEU A 5 4.76 -10.12 -14.04
N PHE A 6 3.82 -10.97 -13.65
CA PHE A 6 3.63 -11.68 -12.39
C PHE A 6 4.76 -12.68 -12.19
N LEU A 7 5.12 -13.52 -13.18
CA LEU A 7 6.35 -14.31 -13.12
C LEU A 7 7.55 -13.38 -12.88
N ILE A 8 7.71 -12.31 -13.66
CA ILE A 8 8.88 -11.40 -13.58
C ILE A 8 8.90 -10.64 -12.25
N LEU A 9 7.75 -10.17 -11.76
CA LEU A 9 7.61 -9.50 -10.46
C LEU A 9 7.88 -10.46 -9.33
N ILE A 10 7.38 -11.68 -9.39
CA ILE A 10 7.68 -12.72 -8.42
C ILE A 10 9.15 -13.15 -8.51
N ILE A 11 9.75 -13.24 -9.70
CA ILE A 11 11.17 -13.57 -9.91
C ILE A 11 12.08 -12.39 -9.48
N SER A 12 11.57 -11.15 -9.45
CA SER A 12 12.33 -9.96 -9.06
C SER A 12 12.10 -9.51 -7.61
N SER A 13 10.92 -9.78 -7.04
CA SER A 13 10.51 -9.59 -5.64
C SER A 13 10.82 -10.82 -4.79
N SER A 14 10.99 -12.00 -5.39
CA SER A 14 11.84 -13.03 -4.81
C SER A 14 13.27 -12.48 -4.80
N LEU A 15 13.56 -11.76 -3.72
CA LEU A 15 14.59 -12.32 -2.86
C LEU A 15 14.17 -13.78 -2.67
N ALA A 16 14.68 -14.68 -3.51
CA ALA A 16 14.78 -16.08 -3.13
C ALA A 16 15.34 -15.98 -1.71
N LEU A 17 14.50 -16.23 -0.69
CA LEU A 17 14.94 -16.28 0.69
C LEU A 17 16.10 -17.26 0.62
N PRO A 18 17.37 -16.79 0.69
CA PRO A 18 18.45 -17.57 0.15
C PRO A 18 18.40 -18.91 0.85
N LEU A 19 18.35 -20.00 0.07
CA LEU A 19 18.17 -21.37 0.57
C LEU A 19 19.14 -21.72 1.71
N TYR A 20 20.20 -20.93 1.86
CA TYR A 20 20.96 -20.73 3.09
C TYR A 20 21.42 -19.26 3.14
N LEU A 21 20.83 -18.40 3.98
CA LEU A 21 21.57 -17.22 4.45
C LEU A 21 22.60 -17.75 5.46
N GLN A 22 23.89 -17.63 5.14
CA GLN A 22 24.88 -17.46 6.20
C GLN A 22 24.82 -15.99 6.58
N PRO A 23 24.09 -15.61 7.65
CA PRO A 23 24.04 -14.21 8.05
C PRO A 23 25.44 -13.74 8.39
N GLN A 24 25.91 -12.73 7.67
CA GLN A 24 27.14 -12.02 8.00
C GLN A 24 26.82 -11.08 9.16
N VAL A 25 26.83 -11.59 10.39
CA VAL A 25 26.72 -10.75 11.59
C VAL A 25 28.13 -10.34 12.01
N SER A 26 28.42 -9.04 11.99
CA SER A 26 29.69 -8.47 12.44
C SER A 26 29.43 -7.52 13.59
N SER A 27 30.25 -7.59 14.64
CA SER A 27 30.15 -6.70 15.81
C SER A 27 30.78 -5.31 15.60
N GLN A 28 31.13 -4.92 14.38
CA GLN A 28 31.87 -3.67 14.17
C GLN A 28 31.38 -2.87 12.97
N ILE A 29 30.80 -1.70 13.27
CA ILE A 29 30.90 -0.55 12.36
C ILE A 29 32.23 0.18 12.62
N PRO A 30 32.84 0.85 11.63
CA PRO A 30 34.04 1.64 11.83
C PRO A 30 33.86 2.64 12.97
N SER A 31 34.82 2.69 13.92
CA SER A 31 34.72 3.56 15.10
C SER A 31 34.64 5.06 14.76
N ASN A 32 35.06 5.44 13.56
CA ASN A 32 34.99 6.78 13.00
C ASN A 32 33.70 7.06 12.19
N GLN A 33 32.86 6.05 11.92
CA GLN A 33 31.58 6.24 11.25
C GLN A 33 30.68 7.15 12.09
N LEU A 34 30.08 8.16 11.46
CA LEU A 34 29.09 9.00 12.10
C LEU A 34 27.75 8.25 12.20
N VAL A 35 27.11 8.35 13.36
CA VAL A 35 25.80 7.76 13.63
C VAL A 35 24.90 8.83 14.24
N ASN A 36 23.62 8.78 13.89
CA ASN A 36 22.60 9.60 14.51
C ASN A 36 22.12 8.93 15.80
N VAL A 37 21.94 9.74 16.83
CA VAL A 37 21.50 9.29 18.16
C VAL A 37 20.38 10.21 18.63
N ALA A 38 19.30 9.60 19.11
CA ALA A 38 18.24 10.27 19.85
C ALA A 38 18.14 9.67 21.25
N ILE A 39 18.09 10.53 22.27
CA ILE A 39 17.81 10.15 23.66
C ILE A 39 16.40 10.63 23.97
N VAL A 40 15.47 9.71 24.21
CA VAL A 40 14.09 10.03 24.59
C VAL A 40 13.92 9.85 26.09
N LEU A 41 13.59 10.93 26.79
CA LEU A 41 13.32 10.88 28.22
C LEU A 41 11.82 10.66 28.45
N PRO A 42 11.42 9.81 29.43
CA PRO A 42 10.02 9.75 29.84
C PRO A 42 9.52 11.14 30.26
N PRO A 43 8.32 11.56 29.83
CA PRO A 43 7.70 12.78 30.33
C PRO A 43 7.62 12.77 31.85
N LYS A 44 7.92 13.90 32.50
CA LYS A 44 7.63 14.06 33.94
C LYS A 44 6.10 14.08 34.13
N ASN A 45 5.62 13.67 35.29
CA ASN A 45 4.17 13.52 35.53
C ASN A 45 3.45 12.65 34.47
N LEU A 46 4.11 11.59 33.99
CA LEU A 46 3.58 10.69 32.95
C LEU A 46 2.16 10.18 33.24
N GLY A 47 1.85 9.90 34.51
CA GLY A 47 0.50 9.50 34.91
C GLY A 47 -0.54 10.59 34.65
N LEU A 48 -0.21 11.87 34.88
CA LEU A 48 -1.10 12.99 34.59
C LEU A 48 -1.30 13.19 33.09
N LEU A 49 -0.27 12.96 32.28
CA LEU A 49 -0.33 13.07 30.82
C LEU A 49 -1.37 12.09 30.25
N GLN A 50 -1.28 10.81 30.61
CA GLN A 50 -2.25 9.77 30.25
C GLN A 50 -3.70 10.16 30.62
N ILE A 51 -3.88 10.75 31.81
CA ILE A 51 -5.18 11.23 32.26
C ILE A 51 -5.69 12.40 31.41
N TYR A 52 -4.82 13.32 30.98
CA TYR A 52 -5.23 14.47 30.18
C TYR A 52 -5.65 14.06 28.77
N VAL A 53 -4.90 13.13 28.17
CA VAL A 53 -5.23 12.50 26.88
C VAL A 53 -6.63 11.88 26.93
N GLN A 54 -6.88 10.96 27.88
CA GLN A 54 -8.19 10.29 28.01
C GLN A 54 -9.35 11.22 28.37
N GLN A 55 -9.07 12.38 28.99
CA GLN A 55 -10.08 13.39 29.33
C GLN A 55 -10.28 14.43 28.23
N HIS A 56 -9.55 14.32 27.11
CA HIS A 56 -9.49 15.34 26.05
C HIS A 56 -9.19 16.73 26.62
N LYS A 57 -8.34 16.80 27.66
CA LYS A 57 -7.95 18.05 28.30
C LYS A 57 -6.78 18.66 27.53
N ILE A 58 -7.09 19.68 26.75
CA ILE A 58 -6.10 20.42 25.98
C ILE A 58 -5.29 21.35 26.87
N VAL A 59 -3.97 21.29 26.75
CA VAL A 59 -3.01 22.23 27.34
C VAL A 59 -2.32 23.02 26.25
N ASN A 60 -1.87 24.24 26.57
CA ASN A 60 -1.01 24.98 25.66
C ASN A 60 0.46 24.57 25.85
N GLN A 61 1.32 24.94 24.90
CA GLN A 61 2.76 24.64 24.92
C GLN A 61 3.46 25.00 26.25
N SER A 62 3.16 26.17 26.84
CA SER A 62 3.78 26.57 28.12
C SER A 62 3.40 25.64 29.27
N GLN A 63 2.14 25.21 29.30
CA GLN A 63 1.63 24.24 30.26
C GLN A 63 2.24 22.87 29.99
N LEU A 64 2.30 22.41 28.74
CA LEU A 64 2.93 21.15 28.35
C LEU A 64 4.39 21.10 28.82
N ILE A 65 5.19 22.13 28.53
CA ILE A 65 6.59 22.23 28.99
C ILE A 65 6.67 22.19 30.52
N SER A 66 5.82 22.98 31.19
CA SER A 66 5.84 23.08 32.65
C SER A 66 5.43 21.78 33.35
N LEU A 67 4.49 21.02 32.77
CA LEU A 67 3.89 19.84 33.37
C LEU A 67 4.64 18.56 33.00
N PHE A 68 5.12 18.44 31.75
CA PHE A 68 5.53 17.16 31.19
C PHE A 68 6.99 17.10 30.74
N ILE A 69 7.67 18.23 30.51
CA ILE A 69 9.05 18.19 30.01
C ILE A 69 10.09 18.17 31.15
N PRO A 70 11.00 17.16 31.22
CA PRO A 70 11.95 16.96 32.31
C PRO A 70 13.24 17.82 32.19
N ASN A 71 13.09 19.14 32.13
CA ASN A 71 14.19 20.11 31.88
C ASN A 71 15.45 19.93 32.76
N ALA A 72 15.29 19.60 34.04
CA ALA A 72 16.44 19.40 34.93
C ALA A 72 17.32 18.22 34.48
N THR A 73 16.69 17.11 34.09
CA THR A 73 17.38 15.92 33.58
C THR A 73 17.99 16.20 32.20
N ILE A 74 17.27 16.88 31.32
CA ILE A 74 17.76 17.30 29.99
C ILE A 74 19.04 18.12 30.13
N ASN A 75 19.02 19.17 30.97
CA ASN A 75 20.17 20.05 31.16
C ASN A 75 21.41 19.30 31.67
N LYS A 76 21.21 18.30 32.54
CA LYS A 76 22.29 17.42 33.02
C LYS A 76 22.90 16.60 31.89
N ILE A 77 22.06 15.97 31.05
CA ILE A 77 22.52 15.17 29.90
C ILE A 77 23.23 16.06 28.88
N VAL A 78 22.64 17.20 28.51
CA VAL A 78 23.23 18.14 27.56
C VAL A 78 24.61 18.60 28.04
N SER A 79 24.78 18.83 29.34
CA SER A 79 26.09 19.19 29.92
C SER A 79 27.12 18.06 29.77
N ILE A 80 26.71 16.81 30.00
CA ILE A 80 27.56 15.62 29.78
C ILE A 80 27.95 15.49 28.31
N LEU A 81 27.01 15.67 27.39
CA LEU A 81 27.27 15.61 25.94
C LEU A 81 28.26 16.70 25.51
N LYS A 82 28.04 17.95 25.92
CA LYS A 82 28.94 19.08 25.63
C LYS A 82 30.33 18.88 26.21
N TYR A 83 30.45 18.32 27.42
CA TYR A 83 31.74 17.96 28.02
C TYR A 83 32.52 16.94 27.18
N ASN A 84 31.82 16.06 26.46
CA ASN A 84 32.41 15.09 25.54
C ASN A 84 32.54 15.60 24.10
N GLY A 85 32.42 16.92 23.87
CA GLY A 85 32.58 17.54 22.55
C GLY A 85 31.42 17.32 21.59
N ILE A 86 30.26 16.87 22.09
CA ILE A 86 29.03 16.67 21.31
C ILE A 86 28.16 17.91 21.45
N ASN A 87 27.61 18.40 20.33
CA ASN A 87 26.64 19.50 20.34
C ASN A 87 25.22 18.97 20.11
N PRO A 88 24.43 18.71 21.17
CA PRO A 88 23.08 18.19 21.02
C PRO A 88 22.05 19.27 20.69
N GLN A 89 21.01 18.85 19.97
CA GLN A 89 19.75 19.56 19.82
C GLN A 89 18.73 19.00 20.82
N VAL A 90 17.85 19.86 21.33
CA VAL A 90 16.81 19.49 22.29
C VAL A 90 15.46 19.89 21.73
N THR A 91 14.58 18.91 21.60
CA THR A 91 13.20 19.06 21.13
C THR A 91 12.31 18.39 22.16
N LEU A 92 11.60 19.18 22.97
CA LEU A 92 10.84 18.69 24.13
C LEU A 92 11.68 17.77 25.04
N ASN A 93 11.29 16.51 25.20
CA ASN A 93 11.94 15.45 25.97
C ASN A 93 12.93 14.61 25.13
N VAL A 94 13.17 14.97 23.87
CA VAL A 94 14.12 14.32 22.96
C VAL A 94 15.40 15.13 22.85
N ILE A 95 16.55 14.45 22.97
CA ILE A 95 17.89 15.03 22.78
C ILE A 95 18.55 14.31 21.60
N SER A 96 18.78 15.01 20.50
CA SER A 96 19.32 14.43 19.26
C SER A 96 20.70 14.98 18.92
N PHE A 97 21.57 14.15 18.34
CA PHE A 97 22.90 14.54 17.89
C PHE A 97 23.50 13.51 16.93
N GLN A 98 24.57 13.91 16.25
CA GLN A 98 25.41 13.01 15.47
C GLN A 98 26.80 12.93 16.12
N ALA A 99 27.35 11.72 16.25
CA ALA A 99 28.70 11.51 16.76
C ALA A 99 29.34 10.27 16.15
N LYS A 100 30.66 10.11 16.35
CA LYS A 100 31.39 8.92 15.92
C LYS A 100 30.96 7.71 16.74
N ALA A 101 30.79 6.55 16.11
CA ALA A 101 30.39 5.30 16.75
C ALA A 101 31.20 5.00 18.02
N GLY A 102 32.55 5.08 17.95
CA GLY A 102 33.41 4.82 19.11
C GLY A 102 33.24 5.80 20.28
N VAL A 103 32.70 7.00 20.04
CA VAL A 103 32.34 7.95 21.11
C VAL A 103 31.07 7.48 21.81
N ILE A 104 30.07 7.01 21.06
CA ILE A 104 28.81 6.46 21.61
C ILE A 104 29.09 5.23 22.46
N GLU A 105 29.88 4.29 21.92
CA GLU A 105 30.31 3.07 22.62
C GLU A 105 30.94 3.37 23.99
N LYS A 106 31.84 4.36 24.03
CA LYS A 106 32.49 4.79 25.26
C LYS A 106 31.56 5.53 26.21
N LEU A 107 30.68 6.39 25.69
CA LEU A 107 29.83 7.26 26.51
C LEU A 107 28.71 6.49 27.21
N PHE A 108 28.12 5.51 26.52
CA PHE A 108 26.98 4.74 27.00
C PHE A 108 27.32 3.31 27.41
N ASN A 109 28.62 2.96 27.45
CA ASN A 109 29.12 1.65 27.82
C ASN A 109 28.45 0.52 27.02
N GLY A 110 28.65 0.51 25.70
CA GLY A 110 28.01 -0.45 24.79
C GLY A 110 28.76 -0.64 23.48
N GLU A 111 28.15 -1.37 22.55
CA GLU A 111 28.65 -1.61 21.18
C GLU A 111 27.56 -1.51 20.12
N PHE A 112 27.98 -1.36 18.87
CA PHE A 112 27.11 -1.55 17.72
C PHE A 112 27.15 -2.98 17.22
N VAL A 113 25.97 -3.60 17.14
CA VAL A 113 25.80 -4.88 16.46
C VAL A 113 25.34 -4.60 15.04
N THR A 114 25.98 -5.26 14.06
CA THR A 114 25.57 -5.17 12.65
C THR A 114 25.05 -6.50 12.15
N THR A 115 23.89 -6.48 11.49
CA THR A 115 23.34 -7.63 10.76
C THR A 115 22.99 -7.23 9.33
N THR A 116 22.85 -8.21 8.44
CA THR A 116 22.38 -7.99 7.06
C THR A 116 21.09 -8.74 6.86
N ILE A 117 20.01 -8.02 6.54
CA ILE A 117 18.68 -8.58 6.29
C ILE A 117 18.20 -8.07 4.94
N LEU A 118 17.76 -8.96 4.06
CA LEU A 118 17.32 -8.62 2.68
C LEU A 118 18.36 -7.78 1.90
N GLY A 119 19.66 -8.08 2.09
CA GLY A 119 20.77 -7.33 1.48
C GLY A 119 21.08 -5.97 2.13
N LYS A 120 20.27 -5.50 3.08
CA LYS A 120 20.46 -4.22 3.78
C LYS A 120 21.29 -4.42 5.05
N LYS A 121 22.35 -3.63 5.20
CA LYS A 121 23.21 -3.62 6.39
C LYS A 121 22.61 -2.74 7.49
N ILE A 122 22.18 -3.37 8.57
CA ILE A 122 21.55 -2.75 9.72
C ILE A 122 22.56 -2.64 10.84
N TYR A 123 22.55 -1.52 11.56
CA TYR A 123 23.22 -1.42 12.86
C TYR A 123 22.24 -0.99 13.94
N TYR A 124 22.47 -1.48 15.14
CA TYR A 124 21.80 -1.02 16.35
C TYR A 124 22.77 -1.03 17.53
N PHE A 125 22.57 -0.10 18.45
CA PHE A 125 23.39 0.04 19.64
C PHE A 125 22.85 -0.78 20.80
N VAL A 126 23.73 -1.49 21.49
CA VAL A 126 23.42 -2.29 22.67
C VAL A 126 24.32 -1.84 23.82
N SER A 127 23.74 -1.44 24.94
CA SER A 127 24.50 -1.06 26.15
C SER A 127 24.56 -2.20 27.17
N GLU A 128 25.71 -2.32 27.85
CA GLU A 128 25.95 -3.34 28.87
C GLU A 128 25.56 -2.86 30.28
N GLY A 129 24.80 -3.71 30.98
CA GLY A 129 24.42 -3.54 32.38
C GLY A 129 23.24 -2.60 32.59
N SER A 130 22.78 -2.51 33.84
CA SER A 130 21.77 -1.55 34.30
C SER A 130 22.30 -0.12 34.38
N TYR A 131 23.09 0.30 33.37
CA TYR A 131 23.66 1.63 33.29
C TYR A 131 22.52 2.65 33.42
N SER A 132 22.58 3.46 34.47
CA SER A 132 21.50 4.33 34.94
C SER A 132 21.41 5.62 34.12
N PHE A 133 21.44 5.49 32.80
CA PHE A 133 21.19 6.61 31.91
C PHE A 133 19.67 6.88 31.88
N PRO A 134 19.20 8.10 32.21
CA PRO A 134 17.79 8.36 32.51
C PRO A 134 16.88 8.47 31.26
N GLY A 135 17.21 7.79 30.15
CA GLY A 135 16.49 7.86 28.89
C GLY A 135 16.73 6.67 27.97
N ILE A 136 15.90 6.57 26.93
CA ILE A 136 15.96 5.56 25.87
C ILE A 136 16.95 6.05 24.81
N VAL A 137 18.03 5.30 24.58
CA VAL A 137 19.06 5.64 23.59
C VAL A 137 18.75 4.94 22.27
N LEU A 138 18.40 5.72 21.25
CA LEU A 138 18.08 5.25 19.91
C LEU A 138 19.25 5.59 18.97
N ALA A 139 20.09 4.59 18.68
CA ALA A 139 21.20 4.71 17.75
C ALA A 139 21.16 3.55 16.75
N THR A 140 20.44 3.76 15.66
CA THR A 140 20.18 2.75 14.62
C THR A 140 19.90 3.43 13.27
N ASN A 141 20.09 2.71 12.17
CA ASN A 141 19.63 3.11 10.83
C ASN A 141 18.32 2.43 10.39
N LEU A 142 17.63 1.73 11.29
CA LEU A 142 16.42 0.98 10.95
C LEU A 142 15.32 1.86 10.33
N THR A 143 15.12 3.08 10.83
CA THR A 143 14.16 4.02 10.23
C THR A 143 14.46 4.23 8.75
N SER A 144 15.69 4.62 8.39
CA SER A 144 16.06 4.84 6.99
C SER A 144 15.98 3.59 6.10
N LEU A 145 16.07 2.38 6.67
CA LEU A 145 16.11 1.13 5.92
C LEU A 145 14.75 0.46 5.75
N PHE A 146 13.88 0.59 6.75
CA PHE A 146 12.65 -0.19 6.90
C PHE A 146 11.40 0.64 7.13
N LEU A 147 11.54 1.96 7.24
CA LEU A 147 10.39 2.83 7.02
C LEU A 147 9.94 2.61 5.58
N SER A 148 8.87 1.85 5.43
CA SER A 148 8.22 1.68 4.14
C SER A 148 7.33 2.88 3.92
N LYS A 149 7.59 3.62 2.85
CA LYS A 149 6.51 4.33 2.19
C LYS A 149 5.53 3.28 1.64
N PRO A 150 4.25 3.60 1.52
CA PRO A 150 3.30 2.79 0.79
C PRO A 150 3.85 2.52 -0.62
N ASN A 151 3.72 1.29 -1.07
CA ASN A 151 4.11 0.92 -2.43
C ASN A 151 3.04 1.50 -3.34
N ASN A 152 3.15 2.78 -3.68
CA ASN A 152 2.23 3.42 -4.62
C ASN A 152 2.29 2.58 -5.89
N LEU A 153 1.20 1.88 -6.21
CA LEU A 153 1.10 0.88 -7.29
C LEU A 153 1.15 1.51 -8.69
N ILE A 154 1.90 2.61 -8.86
CA ILE A 154 2.21 3.19 -10.16
C ILE A 154 3.20 2.26 -10.85
N ASN A 155 2.65 1.26 -11.54
CA ASN A 155 2.86 0.98 -12.96
C ASN A 155 2.19 -0.35 -13.38
N ILE A 156 1.71 -1.12 -12.40
CA ILE A 156 1.15 -2.46 -12.64
C ILE A 156 -0.38 -2.42 -12.76
N THR A 157 -1.07 -1.68 -11.89
CA THR A 157 -2.54 -1.57 -11.94
C THR A 157 -3.03 -0.58 -13.01
N GLN A 158 -2.13 0.20 -13.62
CA GLN A 158 -2.46 1.09 -14.74
C GLN A 158 -3.01 0.35 -15.96
N ALA A 159 -2.76 -0.95 -16.00
CA ALA A 159 -3.04 -1.76 -17.15
C ALA A 159 -4.47 -2.23 -17.32
N VAL A 160 -5.28 -2.29 -16.25
CA VAL A 160 -6.51 -3.11 -16.31
C VAL A 160 -7.81 -2.34 -15.99
N ALA A 161 -7.84 -1.25 -15.21
CA ALA A 161 -8.94 -0.27 -15.22
C ALA A 161 -8.70 0.93 -14.27
N TYR A 162 -9.23 2.09 -14.65
CA TYR A 162 -9.12 3.43 -14.07
C TYR A 162 -10.46 4.20 -14.07
N ASN A 163 -11.36 3.84 -13.17
CA ASN A 163 -12.43 4.76 -12.84
C ASN A 163 -11.82 5.90 -12.02
N MET A 164 -11.43 6.97 -12.71
CA MET A 164 -10.94 8.19 -12.07
C MET A 164 -12.05 8.76 -11.18
N VAL A 165 -11.76 8.88 -9.88
CA VAL A 165 -12.60 9.62 -8.95
C VAL A 165 -12.01 11.02 -8.79
N THR A 166 -12.79 12.04 -9.14
CA THR A 166 -12.36 13.44 -9.02
C THR A 166 -12.43 13.92 -7.56
N PRO A 167 -11.66 14.97 -7.19
CA PRO A 167 -11.76 15.59 -5.87
C PRO A 167 -13.20 15.98 -5.46
N THR A 168 -14.01 16.46 -6.41
CA THR A 168 -15.42 16.81 -6.14
C THR A 168 -16.28 15.56 -5.87
N GLU A 169 -16.01 14.44 -6.54
CA GLU A 169 -16.72 13.18 -6.28
C GLU A 169 -16.35 12.61 -4.91
N ILE A 170 -15.08 12.70 -4.48
CA ILE A 170 -14.66 12.38 -3.11
C ILE A 170 -15.45 13.22 -2.09
N GLN A 171 -15.49 14.56 -2.29
CA GLN A 171 -16.23 15.45 -1.39
C GLN A 171 -17.72 15.09 -1.29
N LYS A 172 -18.34 14.67 -2.40
CA LYS A 172 -19.75 14.25 -2.41
C LYS A 172 -19.93 12.90 -1.72
N ALA A 173 -19.10 11.90 -2.03
CA ALA A 173 -19.20 10.55 -1.50
C ALA A 173 -19.10 10.51 0.03
N TYR A 174 -18.22 11.32 0.63
CA TYR A 174 -18.08 11.44 2.09
C TYR A 174 -18.99 12.50 2.72
N ASN A 175 -19.91 13.10 1.95
CA ASN A 175 -20.83 14.14 2.40
C ASN A 175 -20.11 15.39 2.98
N ILE A 176 -18.93 15.70 2.47
CA ILE A 176 -18.14 16.90 2.76
C ILE A 176 -18.80 18.13 2.12
N THR A 177 -19.33 18.01 0.90
CA THR A 177 -20.02 19.11 0.20
C THR A 177 -21.15 19.73 1.03
N TYR A 178 -21.86 18.93 1.83
CA TYR A 178 -22.87 19.42 2.76
C TYR A 178 -22.29 20.38 3.83
N LEU A 179 -21.09 20.08 4.33
CA LEU A 179 -20.37 20.91 5.29
C LEU A 179 -19.81 22.17 4.62
N LEU A 180 -19.22 22.04 3.43
CA LEU A 180 -18.69 23.18 2.66
C LEU A 180 -19.78 24.24 2.39
N ASN A 181 -20.98 23.80 1.99
CA ASN A 181 -22.14 24.68 1.77
C ASN A 181 -22.63 25.40 3.04
N LYS A 182 -22.19 24.95 4.23
CA LYS A 182 -22.47 25.58 5.53
C LYS A 182 -21.30 26.43 6.05
N GLY A 183 -20.24 26.61 5.26
CA GLY A 183 -19.03 27.31 5.68
C GLY A 183 -18.14 26.51 6.64
N ILE A 184 -18.35 25.19 6.75
CA ILE A 184 -17.45 24.27 7.46
C ILE A 184 -16.53 23.66 6.40
N ASN A 185 -15.36 24.26 6.23
CA ASN A 185 -14.44 24.03 5.12
C ASN A 185 -12.97 23.92 5.55
N GLY A 186 -12.69 23.89 6.85
CA GLY A 186 -11.35 23.83 7.43
C GLY A 186 -10.83 25.17 7.94
N SER A 187 -11.58 26.26 7.76
CA SER A 187 -11.18 27.61 8.18
C SER A 187 -10.67 27.68 9.62
N GLY A 188 -9.45 28.18 9.81
CA GLY A 188 -8.83 28.36 11.13
C GLY A 188 -8.24 27.08 11.75
N VAL A 189 -8.13 26.01 10.96
CA VAL A 189 -7.53 24.72 11.33
C VAL A 189 -6.34 24.47 10.40
N ASN A 190 -5.28 23.87 10.94
CA ASN A 190 -4.14 23.42 10.15
C ASN A 190 -4.02 21.89 10.17
N ILE A 191 -3.78 21.31 8.99
CA ILE A 191 -3.46 19.90 8.77
C ILE A 191 -1.93 19.79 8.64
N GLY A 192 -1.33 18.95 9.46
CA GLY A 192 0.05 18.52 9.31
C GLY A 192 0.13 17.26 8.45
N ILE A 193 1.16 17.17 7.60
CA ILE A 193 1.51 15.97 6.86
C ILE A 193 2.96 15.64 7.22
N LEU A 194 3.25 14.42 7.66
CA LEU A 194 4.61 13.99 7.97
C LEU A 194 5.12 13.00 6.92
N ASP A 195 6.01 13.49 6.07
CA ASP A 195 6.65 12.74 4.98
C ASP A 195 8.18 12.83 5.05
N PHE A 196 8.87 12.15 4.14
CA PHE A 196 10.33 12.04 4.13
C PHE A 196 10.90 12.40 2.75
N ASP A 197 12.21 12.69 2.71
CA ASP A 197 13.01 13.05 1.52
C ASP A 197 12.60 14.33 0.76
N GLY A 198 11.32 14.72 0.74
CA GLY A 198 10.80 15.97 0.19
C GLY A 198 10.40 15.92 -1.28
N ASP A 199 9.89 17.05 -1.79
CA ASP A 199 9.55 17.23 -3.19
C ASP A 199 9.96 18.65 -3.62
N PRO A 200 10.82 18.82 -4.65
CA PRO A 200 11.27 20.14 -5.09
C PRO A 200 10.19 20.93 -5.85
N TYR A 201 9.09 20.31 -6.28
CA TYR A 201 8.07 20.92 -7.13
C TYR A 201 6.71 21.14 -6.44
N ILE A 202 6.56 20.76 -5.17
CA ILE A 202 5.23 20.62 -4.52
C ILE A 202 4.36 21.88 -4.52
N TYR A 203 4.98 23.08 -4.45
CA TYR A 203 4.22 24.33 -4.58
C TYR A 203 3.55 24.47 -5.95
N GLN A 204 4.26 24.11 -7.02
CA GLN A 204 3.76 24.18 -8.38
C GLN A 204 2.70 23.09 -8.62
N GLN A 205 2.96 21.86 -8.15
CA GLN A 205 2.01 20.75 -8.27
C GLN A 205 0.67 21.09 -7.61
N LEU A 206 0.68 21.57 -6.36
CA LEU A 206 -0.55 21.96 -5.67
C LEU A 206 -1.30 23.10 -6.39
N GLN A 207 -0.57 24.11 -6.89
CA GLN A 207 -1.19 25.21 -7.64
C GLN A 207 -1.83 24.73 -8.94
N ASP A 208 -1.18 23.82 -9.66
CA ASP A 208 -1.70 23.24 -10.89
C ASP A 208 -2.91 22.34 -10.60
N PHE A 209 -2.85 21.53 -9.55
CA PHE A 209 -3.97 20.72 -9.07
C PHE A 209 -5.18 21.58 -8.73
N ASP A 210 -4.99 22.66 -7.97
CA ASP A 210 -6.05 23.60 -7.60
C ASP A 210 -6.68 24.26 -8.83
N SER A 211 -5.86 24.66 -9.79
CA SER A 211 -6.31 25.23 -11.06
C SER A 211 -7.10 24.22 -11.90
N ILE A 212 -6.65 22.96 -11.99
CA ILE A 212 -7.30 21.90 -12.77
C ILE A 212 -8.67 21.54 -12.18
N TYR A 213 -8.77 21.43 -10.85
CA TYR A 213 -9.99 20.98 -10.16
C TYR A 213 -10.85 22.09 -9.60
N GLY A 214 -10.46 23.36 -9.79
CA GLY A 214 -11.23 24.53 -9.35
C GLY A 214 -11.30 24.68 -7.83
N LEU A 215 -10.25 24.27 -7.12
CA LEU A 215 -10.11 24.47 -5.69
C LEU A 215 -9.47 25.83 -5.41
N PRO A 216 -9.81 26.50 -4.29
CA PRO A 216 -9.06 27.67 -3.85
C PRO A 216 -7.66 27.24 -3.40
N ASN A 217 -6.67 28.14 -3.56
CA ASN A 217 -5.38 27.93 -2.89
C ASN A 217 -5.60 27.82 -1.38
N PRO A 218 -4.87 26.95 -0.66
CA PRO A 218 -4.97 26.90 0.79
C PRO A 218 -4.57 28.26 1.40
N PRO A 219 -5.19 28.69 2.51
CA PRO A 219 -4.85 29.95 3.17
C PRO A 219 -3.40 29.99 3.70
N LEU A 220 -2.81 28.80 3.91
CA LEU A 220 -1.41 28.61 4.27
C LEU A 220 -0.93 27.30 3.63
N PHE A 221 0.18 27.35 2.90
CA PHE A 221 0.95 26.15 2.58
C PHE A 221 2.41 26.38 3.00
N LYS A 222 2.90 25.55 3.93
CA LYS A 222 4.23 25.69 4.55
C LYS A 222 4.98 24.36 4.51
N ILE A 223 6.21 24.37 4.01
CA ILE A 223 7.13 23.24 4.11
C ILE A 223 8.06 23.44 5.31
N VAL A 224 8.15 22.45 6.18
CA VAL A 224 8.94 22.47 7.42
C VAL A 224 9.97 21.33 7.42
N PRO A 225 11.27 21.62 7.23
CA PRO A 225 12.32 20.60 7.36
C PRO A 225 12.45 20.09 8.80
N ILE A 226 12.42 18.77 8.99
CA ILE A 226 12.87 18.11 10.22
C ILE A 226 14.22 17.46 9.96
N GLY A 227 15.27 18.23 10.23
CA GLY A 227 16.64 17.88 9.85
C GLY A 227 16.99 18.26 8.41
N PRO A 228 18.29 18.23 8.05
CA PRO A 228 18.73 18.58 6.70
C PRO A 228 18.30 17.50 5.71
N TYR A 229 17.71 17.86 4.58
CA TYR A 229 17.34 16.91 3.52
C TYR A 229 17.60 17.53 2.15
N ASN A 230 17.63 16.72 1.10
CA ASN A 230 17.66 17.19 -0.28
C ASN A 230 16.34 16.80 -0.96
N PRO A 231 15.49 17.76 -1.36
CA PRO A 231 14.17 17.46 -1.93
C PRO A 231 14.24 16.57 -3.18
N ASN A 232 15.33 16.64 -3.95
CA ASN A 232 15.48 15.78 -5.13
C ASN A 232 15.60 14.29 -4.79
N ASP A 233 16.00 13.96 -3.56
CA ASP A 233 16.08 12.56 -3.12
C ASP A 233 14.68 11.93 -3.11
N GLY A 234 13.63 12.72 -2.84
CA GLY A 234 12.25 12.24 -2.84
C GLY A 234 11.71 11.84 -4.21
N ILE A 235 12.26 12.40 -5.29
CA ILE A 235 11.94 11.91 -6.65
C ILE A 235 12.51 10.50 -6.84
N ALA A 236 13.75 10.28 -6.41
CA ALA A 236 14.45 9.01 -6.58
C ALA A 236 13.92 7.92 -5.64
N SER A 237 13.55 8.27 -4.41
CA SER A 237 12.96 7.35 -3.44
C SER A 237 11.45 7.15 -3.64
N GLY A 238 10.81 8.00 -4.44
CA GLY A 238 9.37 7.98 -4.74
C GLY A 238 8.50 8.62 -3.66
N TRP A 239 9.09 9.31 -2.68
CA TRP A 239 8.38 10.11 -1.68
C TRP A 239 7.73 11.37 -2.27
N ALA A 240 8.28 11.95 -3.34
CA ALA A 240 7.69 13.13 -3.96
C ALA A 240 6.26 12.86 -4.48
N LEU A 241 6.03 11.65 -4.99
CA LEU A 241 4.72 11.19 -5.42
C LEU A 241 3.73 11.07 -4.24
N GLU A 242 4.21 10.53 -3.11
CA GLU A 242 3.45 10.44 -1.86
C GLU A 242 3.08 11.83 -1.34
N ILE A 243 4.05 12.74 -1.30
CA ILE A 243 3.86 14.12 -0.87
C ILE A 243 2.81 14.82 -1.73
N SER A 244 2.82 14.59 -3.05
CA SER A 244 1.80 15.16 -3.95
C SER A 244 0.40 14.66 -3.58
N LEU A 245 0.24 13.34 -3.43
CA LEU A 245 -1.02 12.70 -3.03
C LEU A 245 -1.53 13.23 -1.68
N ASP A 246 -0.68 13.21 -0.67
CA ASP A 246 -1.03 13.58 0.70
C ASP A 246 -1.45 15.05 0.79
N VAL A 247 -0.69 15.96 0.15
CA VAL A 247 -0.97 17.41 0.16
C VAL A 247 -2.26 17.71 -0.61
N GLU A 248 -2.39 17.19 -1.84
CA GLU A 248 -3.53 17.48 -2.71
C GLU A 248 -4.85 16.97 -2.14
N TYR A 249 -4.88 15.76 -1.57
CA TYR A 249 -6.13 15.17 -1.06
C TYR A 249 -6.49 15.61 0.36
N ALA A 250 -5.52 16.02 1.19
CA ALA A 250 -5.81 16.71 2.44
C ALA A 250 -6.47 18.07 2.16
N HIS A 251 -5.91 18.82 1.20
CA HIS A 251 -6.43 20.10 0.75
C HIS A 251 -7.82 19.94 0.09
N ALA A 252 -8.00 18.98 -0.81
CA ALA A 252 -9.29 18.72 -1.43
C ALA A 252 -10.39 18.39 -0.41
N ALA A 253 -10.07 17.65 0.66
CA ALA A 253 -11.05 17.30 1.69
C ALA A 253 -11.41 18.48 2.63
N ALA A 254 -10.47 19.42 2.87
CA ALA A 254 -10.69 20.63 3.67
C ALA A 254 -10.05 21.87 3.03
N PRO A 255 -10.67 22.46 1.99
CA PRO A 255 -10.03 23.46 1.11
C PRO A 255 -9.58 24.77 1.77
N ASP A 256 -10.15 25.14 2.93
CA ASP A 256 -9.78 26.34 3.68
C ASP A 256 -8.97 26.02 4.95
N ALA A 257 -8.48 24.78 5.10
CA ALA A 257 -7.49 24.45 6.13
C ALA A 257 -6.08 24.87 5.68
N GLY A 258 -5.24 25.31 6.61
CA GLY A 258 -3.81 25.46 6.32
C GLY A 258 -3.13 24.09 6.19
N ILE A 259 -2.22 23.93 5.25
CA ILE A 259 -1.43 22.71 5.07
C ILE A 259 0.02 22.96 5.51
N ILE A 260 0.52 22.13 6.41
CA ILE A 260 1.91 22.15 6.87
C ILE A 260 2.55 20.80 6.56
N LEU A 261 3.42 20.79 5.55
CA LEU A 261 4.19 19.61 5.16
C LEU A 261 5.48 19.55 5.97
N TYR A 262 5.55 18.63 6.93
CA TYR A 262 6.75 18.30 7.68
C TYR A 262 7.58 17.27 6.90
N VAL A 263 8.74 17.68 6.42
CA VAL A 263 9.65 16.80 5.66
C VAL A 263 10.79 16.34 6.56
N ALA A 264 10.74 15.11 7.01
CA ALA A 264 11.74 14.49 7.86
C ALA A 264 12.89 13.87 7.06
N ASN A 265 14.11 14.05 7.56
CA ASN A 265 15.24 13.26 7.07
C ASN A 265 15.09 11.79 7.53
N PRO A 266 15.11 10.77 6.65
CA PRO A 266 14.94 9.35 7.02
C PRO A 266 15.92 8.82 8.07
N SER A 267 17.04 9.50 8.26
CA SER A 267 18.09 9.13 9.21
C SER A 267 17.80 9.58 10.66
N ILE A 268 16.74 10.36 10.90
CA ILE A 268 16.27 10.69 12.26
C ILE A 268 15.31 9.62 12.79
N SER A 269 15.11 9.57 14.11
CA SER A 269 14.13 8.65 14.70
C SER A 269 12.71 9.21 14.59
N ILE A 270 11.72 8.32 14.52
CA ILE A 270 10.31 8.71 14.48
C ILE A 270 9.88 9.50 15.73
N PRO A 271 10.26 9.13 16.97
CA PRO A 271 9.99 9.97 18.13
C PRO A 271 10.57 11.39 18.00
N GLN A 272 11.75 11.55 17.39
CA GLN A 272 12.33 12.88 17.16
C GLN A 272 11.48 13.72 16.19
N ALA A 273 10.91 13.09 15.16
CA ALA A 273 10.03 13.78 14.21
C ALA A 273 8.72 14.23 14.87
N ILE A 274 8.06 13.33 15.61
CA ILE A 274 6.79 13.64 16.30
C ILE A 274 7.01 14.73 17.36
N ALA A 275 8.06 14.62 18.18
CA ALA A 275 8.41 15.64 19.18
C ALA A 275 8.63 17.02 18.56
N TYR A 276 9.15 17.08 17.33
CA TYR A 276 9.35 18.34 16.62
C TYR A 276 8.02 18.96 16.19
N ILE A 277 7.09 18.15 15.69
CA ILE A 277 5.74 18.58 15.31
C ILE A 277 4.99 19.09 16.55
N ASP A 278 5.01 18.32 17.64
CA ASP A 278 4.42 18.72 18.93
C ASP A 278 5.00 20.04 19.42
N GLN A 279 6.34 20.19 19.37
CA GLN A 279 6.99 21.44 19.76
C GLN A 279 6.52 22.64 18.93
N GLN A 280 6.18 22.49 17.65
CA GLN A 280 5.67 23.61 16.88
C GLN A 280 4.27 24.03 17.34
N ASP A 281 3.44 23.08 17.78
CA ASP A 281 2.05 23.32 18.21
C ASP A 281 1.21 24.07 17.14
N GLU A 282 1.56 23.90 15.85
CA GLU A 282 0.98 24.64 14.72
C GLU A 282 -0.19 23.92 14.03
N VAL A 283 -0.46 22.65 14.38
CA VAL A 283 -1.44 21.79 13.68
C VAL A 283 -2.53 21.27 14.63
N ASN A 284 -3.65 20.82 14.05
CA ASN A 284 -4.77 20.22 14.79
C ASN A 284 -4.90 18.72 14.53
N VAL A 285 -4.41 18.27 13.38
CA VAL A 285 -4.44 16.88 12.92
C VAL A 285 -3.16 16.62 12.11
N VAL A 286 -2.59 15.42 12.24
CA VAL A 286 -1.39 15.00 11.49
C VAL A 286 -1.72 13.73 10.72
N SER A 287 -1.57 13.79 9.39
CA SER A 287 -1.62 12.66 8.46
C SER A 287 -0.25 11.99 8.37
N GLN A 288 -0.22 10.66 8.39
CA GLN A 288 1.00 9.84 8.32
C GLN A 288 0.79 8.66 7.38
N SER A 289 1.19 8.80 6.12
CA SER A 289 1.09 7.74 5.11
C SER A 289 2.37 6.90 5.08
N TRP A 290 2.69 6.23 6.19
CA TRP A 290 3.86 5.33 6.33
C TRP A 290 3.73 4.42 7.54
N GLY A 291 4.58 3.40 7.60
CA GLY A 291 4.67 2.57 8.80
C GLY A 291 5.88 1.65 8.87
N ILE A 292 5.99 0.97 10.01
CA ILE A 292 6.97 -0.07 10.30
C ILE A 292 6.21 -1.32 10.75
N PRO A 293 6.44 -2.50 10.17
CA PRO A 293 5.81 -3.75 10.60
C PRO A 293 6.02 -4.05 12.09
N GLU A 294 4.94 -4.44 12.80
CA GLU A 294 5.01 -4.82 14.22
C GLU A 294 5.97 -5.99 14.46
N ILE A 295 6.06 -6.91 13.50
CA ILE A 295 6.95 -8.06 13.57
C ILE A 295 8.41 -7.65 13.79
N TYR A 296 8.84 -6.45 13.39
CA TYR A 296 10.21 -5.98 13.63
C TYR A 296 10.51 -5.69 15.10
N PHE A 297 9.50 -5.36 15.91
CA PHE A 297 9.65 -5.28 17.37
C PHE A 297 9.69 -6.68 17.99
N LEU A 298 8.90 -7.61 17.47
CA LEU A 298 8.86 -8.98 17.98
C LEU A 298 10.13 -9.78 17.66
N LEU A 299 10.72 -9.57 16.47
CA LEU A 299 12.04 -10.10 16.10
C LEU A 299 13.18 -9.46 16.93
N GLY A 300 12.90 -8.36 17.62
CA GLY A 300 13.89 -7.62 18.40
C GLY A 300 14.80 -6.73 17.56
N LEU A 301 14.47 -6.47 16.28
CA LEU A 301 15.19 -5.50 15.45
C LEU A 301 15.03 -4.10 16.05
N LEU A 302 13.83 -3.77 16.52
CA LEU A 302 13.55 -2.57 17.31
C LEU A 302 13.26 -2.95 18.77
N PRO A 303 13.79 -2.21 19.76
CA PRO A 303 13.47 -2.45 21.15
C PRO A 303 12.04 -2.00 21.46
N MET A 304 11.38 -2.66 22.41
CA MET A 304 10.04 -2.26 22.86
C MET A 304 10.00 -0.82 23.41
N SER A 305 11.13 -0.29 23.88
CA SER A 305 11.25 1.12 24.26
C SER A 305 11.16 2.10 23.09
N TYR A 306 11.49 1.70 21.86
CA TYR A 306 11.28 2.57 20.70
C TYR A 306 9.78 2.84 20.51
N LEU A 307 8.96 1.79 20.63
CA LEU A 307 7.49 1.90 20.58
C LEU A 307 6.95 2.74 21.74
N GLN A 308 7.49 2.55 22.95
CA GLN A 308 7.16 3.36 24.11
C GLN A 308 7.51 4.84 23.91
N ALA A 309 8.68 5.14 23.32
CA ALA A 309 9.08 6.49 22.98
C ALA A 309 8.10 7.13 22.00
N MET A 310 7.64 6.41 20.97
CA MET A 310 6.60 6.91 20.07
C MET A 310 5.31 7.24 20.82
N ILE A 311 4.86 6.37 21.74
CA ILE A 311 3.64 6.60 22.54
C ILE A 311 3.78 7.86 23.42
N TYR A 312 4.97 8.15 23.97
CA TYR A 312 5.18 9.37 24.74
C TYR A 312 4.96 10.63 23.91
N GLU A 313 5.50 10.67 22.69
CA GLU A 313 5.34 11.82 21.82
C GLU A 313 3.89 11.95 21.35
N TYR A 314 3.24 10.85 20.94
CA TYR A 314 1.80 10.89 20.63
C TYR A 314 0.95 11.42 21.78
N TRP A 315 1.21 11.00 23.02
CA TRP A 315 0.49 11.54 24.18
C TRP A 315 0.77 13.03 24.44
N LEU A 316 1.99 13.52 24.16
CA LEU A 316 2.31 14.94 24.28
C LEU A 316 1.52 15.75 23.26
N GLY A 317 1.55 15.38 21.97
CA GLY A 317 0.75 16.03 20.93
C GLY A 317 -0.75 15.94 21.17
N GLU A 318 -1.27 14.79 21.62
CA GLU A 318 -2.69 14.62 21.96
C GLU A 318 -3.13 15.50 23.14
N ALA A 319 -2.23 15.76 24.10
CA ALA A 319 -2.49 16.70 25.20
C ALA A 319 -2.50 18.16 24.72
N GLU A 320 -1.80 18.49 23.63
CA GLU A 320 -1.95 19.75 22.89
C GLU A 320 -3.17 19.75 21.95
N GLY A 321 -3.82 18.59 21.80
CA GLY A 321 -5.05 18.40 21.05
C GLY A 321 -4.84 18.05 19.58
N ILE A 322 -3.64 17.63 19.21
CA ILE A 322 -3.31 17.09 17.89
C ILE A 322 -3.92 15.69 17.77
N THR A 323 -4.69 15.46 16.71
CA THR A 323 -5.15 14.11 16.34
C THR A 323 -4.16 13.47 15.38
N PHE A 324 -3.61 12.29 15.73
CA PHE A 324 -2.73 11.55 14.84
C PHE A 324 -3.49 10.48 14.07
N ILE A 325 -3.28 10.44 12.76
CA ILE A 325 -3.92 9.52 11.83
C ILE A 325 -2.82 8.81 11.05
N ALA A 326 -2.96 7.50 10.83
CA ALA A 326 -1.97 6.72 10.11
C ALA A 326 -2.61 5.67 9.18
N ALA A 327 -2.05 5.57 7.98
CA ALA A 327 -2.38 4.54 7.01
C ALA A 327 -2.20 3.14 7.62
N SER A 328 -3.12 2.21 7.35
CA SER A 328 -3.02 0.83 7.84
C SER A 328 -2.06 -0.04 7.03
N GLY A 329 -1.76 0.37 5.78
CA GLY A 329 -0.86 -0.31 4.85
C GLY A 329 -1.58 -0.91 3.65
N ASP A 330 -0.80 -1.40 2.69
CA ASP A 330 -1.26 -1.78 1.34
C ASP A 330 -0.94 -3.25 0.99
N ALA A 331 -0.73 -4.09 2.00
CA ALA A 331 -0.25 -5.46 1.91
C ALA A 331 -1.31 -6.50 2.32
N GLY A 332 -2.60 -6.18 2.34
CA GLY A 332 -3.68 -7.13 2.66
C GLY A 332 -3.61 -7.69 4.10
N GLY A 333 -4.42 -8.72 4.39
CA GLY A 333 -4.46 -9.33 5.73
C GLY A 333 -3.20 -10.14 6.08
N ASN A 334 -2.54 -10.72 5.08
CA ASN A 334 -1.22 -11.35 5.22
C ASN A 334 -0.10 -10.32 5.48
N GLY A 335 -0.41 -9.02 5.42
CA GLY A 335 0.42 -7.91 5.91
C GLY A 335 1.90 -7.97 5.54
N TYR A 336 2.75 -7.47 6.44
CA TYR A 336 4.20 -7.32 6.22
C TYR A 336 5.04 -8.31 7.05
N ASN A 337 4.94 -9.61 6.78
CA ASN A 337 5.54 -10.65 7.64
C ASN A 337 6.52 -11.59 6.94
N PHE A 338 7.31 -11.09 5.99
CA PHE A 338 8.18 -11.92 5.13
C PHE A 338 7.42 -13.08 4.46
N PHE A 339 6.08 -12.96 4.38
CA PHE A 339 5.12 -13.95 3.94
C PHE A 339 5.15 -15.29 4.70
N LEU A 340 5.74 -15.36 5.89
CA LEU A 340 5.88 -16.62 6.61
C LEU A 340 4.56 -17.08 7.24
N SER A 341 3.89 -16.20 7.98
CA SER A 341 2.57 -16.47 8.55
C SER A 341 1.45 -16.04 7.57
N PRO A 342 0.31 -16.72 7.56
CA PRO A 342 -0.86 -16.31 6.77
C PRO A 342 -1.79 -15.34 7.53
N LEU A 343 -1.49 -14.98 8.79
CA LEU A 343 -2.25 -13.95 9.52
C LEU A 343 -1.62 -12.56 9.46
N GLY A 344 -0.46 -12.45 8.80
CA GLY A 344 0.20 -11.17 8.56
C GLY A 344 0.74 -10.43 9.75
N SER A 345 1.21 -9.22 9.47
CA SER A 345 1.64 -8.25 10.48
C SER A 345 1.08 -6.88 10.14
N THR A 346 0.46 -6.24 11.14
CA THR A 346 0.03 -4.84 11.08
C THR A 346 1.24 -3.89 11.23
N ILE A 347 1.07 -2.60 11.01
CA ILE A 347 2.15 -1.60 11.07
C ILE A 347 1.96 -0.58 12.18
N VAL A 348 3.07 -0.15 12.79
CA VAL A 348 3.12 1.05 13.63
C VAL A 348 3.41 2.27 12.76
N PRO A 349 2.80 3.44 13.01
CA PRO A 349 2.01 3.77 14.19
C PRO A 349 0.53 3.39 14.10
N SER A 350 0.04 2.91 12.95
CA SER A 350 -1.37 2.58 12.74
C SER A 350 -1.94 1.65 13.82
N SER A 351 -1.17 0.65 14.27
CA SER A 351 -1.59 -0.28 15.30
C SER A 351 -1.52 0.26 16.75
N ILE A 352 -0.95 1.45 16.97
CA ILE A 352 -0.92 2.07 18.30
C ILE A 352 -2.36 2.46 18.69
N PRO A 353 -2.88 2.03 19.86
CA PRO A 353 -4.27 2.28 20.28
C PRO A 353 -4.67 3.75 20.51
N TYR A 354 -3.71 4.68 20.42
CA TYR A 354 -3.97 6.12 20.52
C TYR A 354 -3.98 6.80 19.14
N VAL A 355 -3.51 6.12 18.09
CA VAL A 355 -3.49 6.65 16.72
C VAL A 355 -4.71 6.14 15.97
N LEU A 356 -5.36 7.00 15.19
CA LEU A 356 -6.49 6.61 14.35
C LEU A 356 -5.97 5.87 13.11
N SER A 357 -6.29 4.58 13.00
CA SER A 357 -5.90 3.73 11.88
C SER A 357 -6.89 3.84 10.72
N VAL A 358 -6.39 4.16 9.53
CA VAL A 358 -7.21 4.33 8.32
C VAL A 358 -6.80 3.32 7.26
N GLY A 359 -7.74 2.45 6.88
CA GLY A 359 -7.57 1.50 5.80
C GLY A 359 -8.31 1.89 4.52
N GLY A 360 -8.40 0.94 3.59
CA GLY A 360 -8.83 1.18 2.22
C GLY A 360 -10.19 0.59 1.85
N SER A 361 -10.97 1.39 1.12
CA SER A 361 -12.16 0.97 0.38
C SER A 361 -11.98 1.17 -1.12
N THR A 362 -12.86 0.56 -1.91
CA THR A 362 -13.06 0.86 -3.33
C THR A 362 -14.30 1.75 -3.47
N LEU A 363 -14.15 2.93 -4.05
CA LEU A 363 -15.25 3.87 -4.29
C LEU A 363 -15.81 3.76 -5.71
N TYR A 364 -17.10 3.50 -5.82
CA TYR A 364 -17.82 3.47 -7.09
C TYR A 364 -18.72 4.70 -7.22
N ILE A 365 -18.68 5.37 -8.38
CA ILE A 365 -19.49 6.54 -8.68
C ILE A 365 -20.45 6.23 -9.83
N ALA A 366 -21.73 6.58 -9.64
CA ALA A 366 -22.76 6.52 -10.67
C ALA A 366 -23.59 7.81 -10.64
N GLY A 367 -23.22 8.79 -11.48
CA GLY A 367 -23.86 10.09 -11.49
C GLY A 367 -23.64 10.86 -10.17
N ASN A 368 -24.69 11.02 -9.37
CA ASN A 368 -24.62 11.69 -8.06
C ASN A 368 -24.63 10.70 -6.88
N GLU A 369 -24.70 9.40 -7.15
CA GLU A 369 -24.69 8.36 -6.14
C GLU A 369 -23.30 7.72 -6.04
N SER A 370 -22.99 7.21 -4.85
CA SER A 370 -21.73 6.53 -4.56
C SER A 370 -21.96 5.29 -3.72
N TYR A 371 -21.15 4.27 -3.94
CA TYR A 371 -21.14 3.02 -3.17
C TYR A 371 -19.70 2.63 -2.85
N GLN A 372 -19.47 1.96 -1.72
CA GLN A 372 -18.13 1.55 -1.30
C GLN A 372 -18.09 0.08 -0.89
N THR A 373 -17.04 -0.62 -1.31
CA THR A 373 -16.67 -1.96 -0.82
C THR A 373 -15.28 -1.93 -0.20
N ALA A 374 -14.83 -3.03 0.40
CA ALA A 374 -13.44 -3.11 0.85
C ALA A 374 -12.52 -3.07 -0.37
N TRP A 375 -11.38 -2.40 -0.25
CA TRP A 375 -10.30 -2.55 -1.22
C TRP A 375 -9.74 -3.98 -1.07
N SER A 376 -10.17 -4.84 -1.98
CA SER A 376 -10.00 -6.29 -1.86
C SER A 376 -8.98 -6.81 -2.85
N GLY A 377 -8.13 -7.73 -2.38
CA GLY A 377 -7.10 -8.32 -3.21
C GLY A 377 -6.07 -9.07 -2.40
N GLU A 378 -5.09 -9.62 -3.11
CA GLU A 378 -3.93 -10.26 -2.51
C GLU A 378 -2.84 -9.22 -2.22
N SER A 379 -2.03 -9.47 -1.19
CA SER A 379 -0.93 -8.61 -0.77
C SER A 379 0.02 -8.20 -1.90
N ILE A 380 0.24 -9.09 -2.88
CA ILE A 380 1.13 -8.84 -4.01
C ILE A 380 0.55 -7.84 -5.03
N PHE A 381 -0.77 -7.70 -5.09
CA PHE A 381 -1.46 -6.79 -6.01
C PHE A 381 -1.87 -5.47 -5.36
N GLY A 382 -1.74 -5.38 -4.04
CA GLY A 382 -2.29 -4.28 -3.26
C GLY A 382 -3.63 -4.67 -2.66
N SER A 383 -3.78 -4.43 -1.37
CA SER A 383 -5.03 -4.65 -0.65
C SER A 383 -4.94 -3.91 0.68
N THR A 384 -6.08 -3.51 1.22
CA THR A 384 -6.10 -2.84 2.54
C THR A 384 -5.42 -3.73 3.58
N THR A 385 -4.31 -3.28 4.17
CA THR A 385 -3.71 -4.00 5.30
C THR A 385 -4.63 -3.87 6.50
N GLY A 386 -4.96 -5.01 7.09
CA GLY A 386 -5.73 -5.04 8.31
C GLY A 386 -5.66 -6.42 8.95
N GLY A 387 -5.95 -6.49 10.24
CA GLY A 387 -5.64 -7.66 11.05
C GLY A 387 -5.71 -7.35 12.53
N TYR A 388 -5.15 -8.27 13.31
CA TYR A 388 -4.99 -8.12 14.75
C TYR A 388 -3.53 -7.79 15.06
N SER A 389 -3.31 -6.79 15.91
CA SER A 389 -1.97 -6.49 16.42
C SER A 389 -1.36 -7.72 17.11
N ALA A 390 -0.08 -7.96 16.90
CA ALA A 390 0.68 -8.97 17.62
C ALA A 390 1.29 -8.43 18.92
N ILE A 391 1.13 -7.12 19.19
CA ILE A 391 1.71 -6.41 20.33
C ILE A 391 0.65 -5.90 21.30
N PHE A 392 -0.39 -5.24 20.81
CA PHE A 392 -1.34 -4.50 21.63
C PHE A 392 -2.63 -5.29 21.88
N PRO A 393 -3.00 -5.57 23.14
CA PRO A 393 -4.34 -6.04 23.49
C PRO A 393 -5.44 -5.09 22.98
N ALA A 394 -6.61 -5.63 22.64
CA ALA A 394 -7.73 -4.82 22.16
C ALA A 394 -8.17 -3.81 23.23
N PRO A 395 -8.24 -2.51 22.92
CA PRO A 395 -8.66 -1.48 23.87
C PRO A 395 -10.14 -1.59 24.24
N PRO A 396 -10.60 -0.95 25.34
CA PRO A 396 -12.00 -1.07 25.75
C PRO A 396 -12.97 -0.46 24.75
N TYR A 397 -12.54 0.54 24.00
CA TYR A 397 -13.34 1.14 22.92
C TYR A 397 -13.57 0.17 21.74
N GLN A 398 -12.75 -0.89 21.60
CA GLN A 398 -12.95 -2.01 20.67
C GLN A 398 -13.62 -3.24 21.35
N GLY A 399 -14.03 -3.12 22.61
CA GLY A 399 -14.79 -4.16 23.32
C GLY A 399 -13.96 -5.28 23.98
N LEU A 400 -12.64 -5.10 24.16
CA LEU A 400 -11.76 -6.03 24.91
C LEU A 400 -11.75 -7.47 24.38
N LYS A 401 -11.78 -7.64 23.06
CA LYS A 401 -11.81 -8.96 22.42
C LYS A 401 -10.58 -9.17 21.55
N GLY A 402 -9.67 -10.02 22.01
CA GLY A 402 -8.47 -10.34 21.27
C GLY A 402 -7.43 -9.21 21.38
N TYR A 403 -6.76 -8.96 20.28
CA TYR A 403 -5.78 -7.89 20.12
C TYR A 403 -6.37 -6.72 19.32
N ARG A 404 -5.71 -5.57 19.35
CA ARG A 404 -6.12 -4.34 18.66
C ARG A 404 -6.38 -4.62 17.18
N ILE A 405 -7.59 -4.36 16.73
CA ILE A 405 -8.00 -4.55 15.33
C ILE A 405 -7.60 -3.32 14.54
N THR A 406 -6.93 -3.48 13.41
CA THR A 406 -6.66 -2.43 12.41
C THR A 406 -7.33 -2.80 11.07
N PRO A 407 -7.89 -1.84 10.32
CA PRO A 407 -8.01 -0.42 10.62
C PRO A 407 -9.17 -0.10 11.59
N ASP A 408 -9.27 1.16 12.05
CA ASP A 408 -10.41 1.64 12.83
C ASP A 408 -11.57 2.08 11.90
N ILE A 409 -11.23 2.75 10.79
CA ILE A 409 -12.15 3.19 9.73
C ILE A 409 -11.48 3.06 8.35
N VAL A 410 -12.23 3.26 7.27
CA VAL A 410 -11.70 3.28 5.91
C VAL A 410 -12.14 4.51 5.10
N ALA A 411 -11.37 4.82 4.07
CA ALA A 411 -11.74 5.70 2.97
C ALA A 411 -11.15 5.15 1.65
N ASP A 412 -11.45 5.82 0.54
CA ASP A 412 -11.06 5.36 -0.80
C ASP A 412 -9.54 5.19 -0.90
N ALA A 413 -9.14 4.07 -1.46
CA ALA A 413 -7.75 3.63 -1.54
C ALA A 413 -7.50 2.72 -2.74
N ASN A 414 -8.53 2.15 -3.36
CA ASN A 414 -8.30 1.21 -4.44
C ASN A 414 -7.78 1.96 -5.70
N PRO A 415 -6.60 1.64 -6.25
CA PRO A 415 -6.10 2.28 -7.47
C PRO A 415 -6.98 2.08 -8.72
N TYR A 416 -7.82 1.04 -8.75
CA TYR A 416 -8.82 0.83 -9.80
C TYR A 416 -9.98 1.84 -9.74
N SER A 417 -10.26 2.39 -8.56
CA SER A 417 -11.05 3.61 -8.35
C SER A 417 -10.15 4.80 -8.02
N GLY A 418 -8.95 4.83 -8.64
CA GLY A 418 -7.90 5.76 -8.26
C GLY A 418 -8.26 7.22 -8.51
N VAL A 419 -7.46 8.09 -7.91
CA VAL A 419 -7.65 9.52 -7.98
C VAL A 419 -6.51 10.20 -8.74
N PRO A 420 -6.79 11.30 -9.45
CA PRO A 420 -5.75 12.01 -10.18
C PRO A 420 -4.92 12.90 -9.25
N ILE A 421 -3.61 12.82 -9.38
CA ILE A 421 -2.66 13.73 -8.72
C ILE A 421 -1.83 14.47 -9.75
N VAL A 422 -1.36 15.67 -9.43
CA VAL A 422 -0.41 16.41 -10.28
C VAL A 422 1.01 16.15 -9.79
N TYR A 423 1.82 15.56 -10.66
CA TYR A 423 3.23 15.29 -10.37
C TYR A 423 4.16 16.22 -11.16
N TYR A 424 5.47 16.10 -10.94
CA TYR A 424 6.46 16.97 -11.56
C TYR A 424 6.31 17.01 -13.11
N TYR A 425 6.66 18.16 -13.70
CA TYR A 425 6.38 18.49 -15.11
C TYR A 425 4.90 18.48 -15.50
N ASN A 426 3.99 18.69 -14.54
CA ASN A 426 2.53 18.72 -14.75
C ASN A 426 2.00 17.42 -15.39
N THR A 427 2.55 16.29 -14.95
CA THR A 427 2.10 14.97 -15.39
C THR A 427 1.04 14.47 -14.42
N THR A 428 -0.16 14.15 -14.90
CA THR A 428 -1.20 13.57 -14.06
C THR A 428 -1.04 12.06 -13.94
N TYR A 429 -1.04 11.56 -12.71
CA TYR A 429 -1.05 10.13 -12.40
C TYR A 429 -2.33 9.75 -11.68
N LEU A 430 -2.78 8.51 -11.89
CA LEU A 430 -3.86 7.93 -11.10
C LEU A 430 -3.26 7.05 -10.01
N VAL A 431 -3.62 7.34 -8.75
CA VAL A 431 -3.05 6.71 -7.56
C VAL A 431 -4.13 6.26 -6.59
N GLY A 432 -3.74 5.41 -5.64
CA GLY A 432 -4.55 4.92 -4.54
C GLY A 432 -3.64 4.58 -3.35
N GLY A 433 -3.91 3.48 -2.67
CA GLY A 433 -3.29 3.09 -1.40
C GLY A 433 -4.02 3.67 -0.20
N THR A 434 -3.79 3.10 0.97
CA THR A 434 -4.24 3.68 2.26
C THR A 434 -3.63 5.06 2.51
N SER A 435 -2.58 5.41 1.76
CA SER A 435 -2.06 6.77 1.56
C SER A 435 -3.08 7.77 1.06
N LEU A 436 -4.03 7.39 0.20
CA LEU A 436 -5.12 8.28 -0.22
C LEU A 436 -6.17 8.43 0.89
N ALA A 437 -6.50 7.32 1.54
CA ALA A 437 -7.53 7.28 2.56
C ALA A 437 -7.18 8.16 3.77
N THR A 438 -5.92 8.15 4.19
CA THR A 438 -5.41 8.87 5.38
C THR A 438 -5.60 10.40 5.32
N PRO A 439 -5.16 11.13 4.27
CA PRO A 439 -5.36 12.57 4.12
C PRO A 439 -6.82 12.94 3.89
N ILE A 440 -7.64 12.11 3.24
CA ILE A 440 -9.10 12.32 3.15
C ILE A 440 -9.71 12.37 4.56
N VAL A 441 -9.37 11.39 5.40
CA VAL A 441 -9.82 11.36 6.80
C VAL A 441 -9.25 12.54 7.58
N ALA A 442 -7.98 12.91 7.38
CA ALA A 442 -7.40 14.09 8.03
C ALA A 442 -8.17 15.37 7.70
N GLY A 443 -8.60 15.55 6.45
CA GLY A 443 -9.49 16.62 6.05
C GLY A 443 -10.84 16.57 6.77
N ILE A 444 -11.50 15.40 6.84
CA ILE A 444 -12.76 15.24 7.59
C ILE A 444 -12.59 15.60 9.08
N ILE A 445 -11.48 15.19 9.70
CA ILE A 445 -11.17 15.56 11.09
C ILE A 445 -10.87 17.05 11.22
N ALA A 446 -10.24 17.69 10.23
CA ALA A 446 -10.05 19.14 10.19
C ALA A 446 -11.38 19.90 10.15
N LEU A 447 -12.36 19.43 9.36
CA LEU A 447 -13.72 19.97 9.34
C LEU A 447 -14.40 19.85 10.71
N ALA A 448 -14.18 18.73 11.41
CA ALA A 448 -14.69 18.55 12.77
C ALA A 448 -13.98 19.49 13.78
N ASN A 449 -12.67 19.68 13.66
CA ASN A 449 -11.88 20.60 14.48
C ASN A 449 -12.34 22.05 14.35
N GLN A 450 -12.80 22.48 13.16
CA GLN A 450 -13.35 23.83 12.97
C GLN A 450 -14.58 24.07 13.87
N VAL A 451 -15.41 23.05 14.08
CA VAL A 451 -16.66 23.15 14.85
C VAL A 451 -16.43 22.91 16.35
N HIS A 452 -15.61 21.92 16.69
CA HIS A 452 -15.46 21.41 18.05
C HIS A 452 -14.17 21.85 18.75
N GLY A 453 -13.31 22.60 18.05
CA GLY A 453 -11.93 22.86 18.47
C GLY A 453 -11.08 21.59 18.41
N ARG A 454 -9.85 21.68 18.93
CA ARG A 454 -8.91 20.56 18.96
C ARG A 454 -9.49 19.32 19.67
N LEU A 455 -9.41 18.17 18.98
CA LEU A 455 -10.02 16.90 19.40
C LEU A 455 -9.05 15.96 20.13
N GLY A 456 -7.76 15.99 19.82
CA GLY A 456 -6.75 15.10 20.40
C GLY A 456 -7.05 13.63 20.10
N PHE A 457 -6.98 12.78 21.13
CA PHE A 457 -7.24 11.35 21.05
C PHE A 457 -8.68 11.02 20.62
N ILE A 458 -8.93 10.78 19.34
CA ILE A 458 -10.29 10.75 18.78
C ILE A 458 -10.94 9.36 18.75
N ASN A 459 -10.17 8.27 18.84
CA ASN A 459 -10.68 6.92 18.61
C ASN A 459 -11.93 6.60 19.45
N PRO A 460 -11.97 6.82 20.79
CA PRO A 460 -13.16 6.52 21.58
C PRO A 460 -14.42 7.29 21.13
N LEU A 461 -14.25 8.49 20.59
CA LEU A 461 -15.38 9.30 20.11
C LEU A 461 -15.95 8.75 18.81
N ILE A 462 -15.10 8.23 17.91
CA ILE A 462 -15.55 7.57 16.67
C ILE A 462 -16.26 6.25 17.00
N TYR A 463 -15.68 5.44 17.88
CA TYR A 463 -16.29 4.17 18.30
C TYR A 463 -17.64 4.37 19.00
N ALA A 464 -17.82 5.45 19.74
CA ALA A 464 -19.10 5.81 20.35
C ALA A 464 -20.20 6.17 19.32
N LEU A 465 -19.83 6.45 18.07
CA LEU A 465 -20.76 6.73 16.97
C LEU A 465 -21.11 5.48 16.14
N ASN A 466 -20.56 4.32 16.47
CA ASN A 466 -20.90 3.07 15.82
C ASN A 466 -22.42 2.79 15.92
N GLY A 467 -23.04 2.35 14.82
CA GLY A 467 -24.48 2.17 14.70
C GLY A 467 -25.30 3.44 14.46
N THR A 468 -24.66 4.61 14.38
CA THR A 468 -25.31 5.87 13.92
C THR A 468 -25.05 6.11 12.44
N LYS A 469 -25.71 7.13 11.85
CA LYS A 469 -25.46 7.54 10.45
C LYS A 469 -24.10 8.18 10.20
N ALA A 470 -23.32 8.47 11.25
CA ALA A 470 -21.97 9.02 11.10
C ALA A 470 -20.97 7.98 10.57
N ILE A 471 -21.24 6.70 10.78
CA ILE A 471 -20.38 5.60 10.39
C ILE A 471 -21.18 4.68 9.48
N VAL A 472 -20.73 4.49 8.24
CA VAL A 472 -21.40 3.67 7.25
C VAL A 472 -20.61 2.36 7.08
N PRO A 473 -21.15 1.21 7.52
CA PRO A 473 -20.43 -0.07 7.47
C PRO A 473 -20.27 -0.56 6.03
N ILE A 474 -19.22 -1.34 5.79
CA ILE A 474 -18.94 -2.02 4.52
C ILE A 474 -19.01 -3.54 4.74
N ASN A 475 -19.77 -4.24 3.91
CA ASN A 475 -20.06 -5.67 4.08
C ASN A 475 -19.68 -6.55 2.87
N VAL A 476 -19.01 -5.97 1.87
CA VAL A 476 -18.52 -6.69 0.68
C VAL A 476 -17.02 -6.48 0.57
N GLY A 477 -16.29 -7.58 0.37
CA GLY A 477 -14.86 -7.60 0.11
C GLY A 477 -14.07 -8.41 1.15
N TYR A 478 -12.75 -8.50 0.94
CA TYR A 478 -11.85 -9.29 1.78
C TYR A 478 -10.42 -8.75 1.68
N ASN A 479 -9.60 -9.02 2.69
CA ASN A 479 -8.14 -8.84 2.65
C ASN A 479 -7.50 -10.09 3.25
N THR A 480 -7.18 -11.07 2.40
CA THR A 480 -6.74 -12.43 2.79
C THR A 480 -5.96 -12.45 4.10
N PRO A 481 -6.43 -13.14 5.17
CA PRO A 481 -7.53 -14.12 5.20
C PRO A 481 -8.89 -13.59 5.69
N TYR A 482 -9.05 -12.27 5.90
CA TYR A 482 -10.24 -11.72 6.55
C TYR A 482 -11.31 -11.28 5.55
N GLU A 483 -12.58 -11.44 5.94
CA GLU A 483 -13.75 -11.04 5.15
C GLU A 483 -14.47 -9.83 5.78
N ALA A 484 -14.90 -8.90 4.94
CA ALA A 484 -15.66 -7.73 5.38
C ALA A 484 -17.08 -8.12 5.80
N ASN A 485 -17.61 -7.44 6.81
CA ASN A 485 -18.99 -7.61 7.28
C ASN A 485 -19.46 -6.33 7.97
N GLU A 486 -20.75 -6.24 8.33
CA GLU A 486 -21.32 -5.02 8.91
C GLU A 486 -20.84 -4.69 10.34
N SER A 487 -20.11 -5.61 10.99
CA SER A 487 -19.54 -5.40 12.32
C SER A 487 -18.07 -4.97 12.24
N LEU A 488 -17.52 -4.51 13.37
CA LEU A 488 -16.08 -4.24 13.50
C LEU A 488 -15.29 -5.46 13.00
N ASN A 489 -14.48 -5.27 11.96
CA ASN A 489 -13.75 -6.34 11.31
C ASN A 489 -12.34 -5.89 10.88
N PRO A 490 -11.38 -6.83 10.67
CA PRO A 490 -10.01 -6.49 10.29
C PRO A 490 -9.81 -6.10 8.81
N VAL A 491 -10.88 -5.88 8.04
CA VAL A 491 -10.81 -5.41 6.65
C VAL A 491 -11.10 -3.93 6.57
N THR A 492 -12.24 -3.53 7.14
CA THR A 492 -12.82 -2.19 6.98
C THR A 492 -13.07 -1.47 8.29
N GLY A 493 -12.64 -2.05 9.43
CA GLY A 493 -12.87 -1.46 10.74
C GLY A 493 -14.37 -1.31 11.00
N LEU A 494 -14.81 -0.10 11.34
CA LEU A 494 -16.23 0.24 11.49
C LEU A 494 -16.92 0.62 10.15
N GLY A 495 -16.17 0.75 9.06
CA GLY A 495 -16.61 1.34 7.80
C GLY A 495 -16.07 2.77 7.59
N TYR A 496 -16.75 3.58 6.79
CA TYR A 496 -16.29 4.94 6.46
C TYR A 496 -17.09 6.04 7.16
N ILE A 497 -16.49 7.22 7.29
CA ILE A 497 -17.12 8.37 7.94
C ILE A 497 -18.03 9.12 6.96
N ASN A 498 -19.29 9.31 7.32
CA ASN A 498 -20.13 10.34 6.70
C ASN A 498 -19.87 11.68 7.40
N ALA A 499 -19.10 12.57 6.77
CA ALA A 499 -18.60 13.79 7.40
C ALA A 499 -19.74 14.68 7.94
N GLY A 500 -20.82 14.84 7.15
CA GLY A 500 -21.99 15.62 7.55
C GLY A 500 -22.65 15.13 8.85
N TYR A 501 -22.88 13.83 9.00
CA TYR A 501 -23.43 13.29 10.26
C TYR A 501 -22.39 13.27 11.37
N PHE A 502 -21.14 12.93 11.06
CA PHE A 502 -20.04 12.87 12.02
C PHE A 502 -19.84 14.20 12.75
N VAL A 503 -19.64 15.30 12.01
CA VAL A 503 -19.44 16.63 12.61
C VAL A 503 -20.64 17.05 13.48
N ASN A 504 -21.86 16.69 13.10
CA ASN A 504 -23.07 17.04 13.86
C ASN A 504 -23.29 16.18 15.12
N LEU A 505 -22.91 14.89 15.08
CA LEU A 505 -23.17 13.93 16.16
C LEU A 505 -22.00 13.81 17.15
N LEU A 506 -20.80 14.23 16.76
CA LEU A 506 -19.61 14.18 17.60
C LEU A 506 -19.82 14.95 18.91
N LYS A 507 -19.57 14.29 20.04
CA LYS A 507 -19.70 14.88 21.38
C LYS A 507 -18.60 14.33 22.30
N LYS A 508 -18.01 15.22 23.10
CA LYS A 508 -17.14 14.80 24.22
C LYS A 508 -18.03 14.30 25.37
N PRO A 509 -17.71 13.17 26.01
CA PRO A 509 -18.54 12.60 27.07
C PRO A 509 -18.54 13.50 28.31
N SER A 510 -19.71 13.62 28.97
CA SER A 510 -19.87 14.44 30.19
C SER A 510 -19.34 13.75 31.46
N ILE A 511 -19.32 12.41 31.46
CA ILE A 511 -18.70 11.56 32.47
C ILE A 511 -17.47 10.94 31.84
N SER A 512 -16.34 10.97 32.54
CA SER A 512 -15.09 10.37 32.07
C SER A 512 -14.41 9.58 33.16
N LEU A 513 -14.00 8.36 32.86
CA LEU A 513 -13.07 7.58 33.64
C LEU A 513 -11.73 7.54 32.91
N SER A 514 -10.64 7.77 33.61
CA SER A 514 -9.30 7.77 33.02
C SER A 514 -8.35 7.04 33.94
N LEU A 515 -7.49 6.19 33.38
CA LEU A 515 -6.54 5.36 34.13
C LEU A 515 -5.11 5.71 33.73
N ALA A 516 -4.19 5.60 34.68
CA ALA A 516 -2.79 5.86 34.41
C ALA A 516 -1.86 5.09 35.34
N VAL A 517 -0.64 4.93 34.87
CA VAL A 517 0.51 4.37 35.59
C VAL A 517 1.67 5.37 35.62
N GLN A 518 2.54 5.25 36.62
CA GLN A 518 3.68 6.17 36.78
C GLN A 518 4.82 5.90 35.79
N ASN A 519 4.95 4.66 35.32
CA ASN A 519 5.85 4.24 34.25
C ASN A 519 5.05 3.34 33.29
N THR A 520 5.47 3.22 32.05
CA THR A 520 4.84 2.26 31.10
C THR A 520 5.66 0.99 30.91
N THR A 521 6.78 0.86 31.63
CA THR A 521 7.61 -0.36 31.67
C THR A 521 7.88 -0.79 33.09
N TYR A 522 7.78 -2.09 33.36
CA TYR A 522 8.00 -2.68 34.68
C TYR A 522 8.76 -4.00 34.60
N LEU A 523 9.52 -4.32 35.64
CA LEU A 523 10.10 -5.64 35.82
C LEU A 523 9.04 -6.63 36.32
N PRO A 524 9.23 -7.95 36.11
CA PRO A 524 8.34 -8.95 36.67
C PRO A 524 8.27 -8.85 38.20
N ASN A 525 7.06 -8.94 38.74
CA ASN A 525 6.72 -8.79 40.16
C ASN A 525 7.04 -7.41 40.75
N GLN A 526 7.43 -6.42 39.94
CA GLN A 526 7.50 -5.04 40.39
C GLN A 526 6.10 -4.56 40.75
N GLU A 527 5.98 -3.83 41.86
CA GLU A 527 4.72 -3.19 42.23
C GLU A 527 4.39 -2.07 41.25
N ILE A 528 3.19 -2.14 40.68
CA ILE A 528 2.62 -1.18 39.73
C ILE A 528 1.51 -0.44 40.47
N GLN A 529 1.70 0.85 40.70
CA GLN A 529 0.64 1.71 41.20
C GLN A 529 -0.20 2.23 40.03
N VAL A 530 -1.50 1.94 40.08
CA VAL A 530 -2.49 2.41 39.10
C VAL A 530 -3.35 3.48 39.75
N VAL A 531 -3.53 4.58 39.05
CA VAL A 531 -4.36 5.72 39.50
C VAL A 531 -5.48 5.92 38.49
N ALA A 532 -6.70 6.12 38.97
CA ALA A 532 -7.82 6.48 38.12
C ALA A 532 -8.54 7.75 38.61
N TYR A 533 -9.04 8.52 37.64
CA TYR A 533 -9.84 9.73 37.88
C TYR A 533 -11.20 9.56 37.24
N LEU A 534 -12.23 9.67 38.07
CA LEU A 534 -13.62 9.71 37.64
C LEU A 534 -14.13 11.14 37.74
N LYS A 535 -14.76 11.65 36.68
CA LYS A 535 -15.32 13.01 36.62
C LYS A 535 -16.75 12.99 36.12
N GLY A 536 -17.49 14.06 36.43
CA GLY A 536 -18.85 14.25 35.93
C GLY A 536 -19.96 13.59 36.75
N ILE A 537 -19.66 13.13 37.97
CA ILE A 537 -20.61 12.44 38.85
C ILE A 537 -20.79 13.15 40.19
N SER A 538 -21.94 12.95 40.84
CA SER A 538 -22.29 13.59 42.11
C SER A 538 -21.92 12.77 43.35
N SER A 539 -21.80 11.44 43.22
CA SER A 539 -21.48 10.52 44.32
C SER A 539 -20.46 9.49 43.88
N TYR A 540 -19.28 9.54 44.47
CA TYR A 540 -18.15 8.68 44.13
C TYR A 540 -18.29 7.30 44.81
N PRO A 541 -18.24 6.17 44.06
CA PRO A 541 -18.17 4.85 44.68
C PRO A 541 -16.90 4.72 45.52
N SER A 542 -16.95 3.95 46.61
CA SER A 542 -15.79 3.71 47.48
C SER A 542 -14.66 2.96 46.78
N SER A 543 -14.99 2.16 45.77
CA SER A 543 -14.03 1.39 44.97
C SER A 543 -14.54 1.16 43.54
N ILE A 544 -13.60 1.02 42.61
CA ILE A 544 -13.83 0.56 41.23
C ILE A 544 -12.92 -0.65 41.00
N THR A 545 -13.42 -1.70 40.35
CA THR A 545 -12.58 -2.86 39.99
C THR A 545 -11.81 -2.55 38.71
N ALA A 546 -10.49 -2.73 38.75
CA ALA A 546 -9.63 -2.72 37.57
C ALA A 546 -9.25 -4.15 37.17
N TYR A 547 -9.00 -4.34 35.89
CA TYR A 547 -8.67 -5.62 35.27
C TYR A 547 -7.37 -5.48 34.49
N VAL A 548 -6.59 -6.56 34.48
CA VAL A 548 -5.39 -6.70 33.66
C VAL A 548 -5.69 -7.70 32.54
N TYR A 549 -5.68 -7.23 31.32
CA TYR A 549 -5.96 -8.00 30.11
C TYR A 549 -4.70 -8.17 29.28
N ASN A 550 -4.46 -9.38 28.78
CA ASN A 550 -3.28 -9.70 27.96
C ASN A 550 -3.62 -9.93 26.48
N GLY A 551 -4.81 -9.55 26.03
CA GLY A 551 -5.29 -9.82 24.68
C GLY A 551 -6.00 -11.17 24.50
N THR A 552 -5.89 -12.09 25.47
CA THR A 552 -6.58 -13.39 25.42
C THR A 552 -7.52 -13.58 26.61
N SER A 553 -7.08 -13.22 27.81
CA SER A 553 -7.87 -13.37 29.03
C SER A 553 -7.52 -12.30 30.06
N ILE A 554 -8.43 -12.11 31.02
CA ILE A 554 -8.16 -11.31 32.21
C ILE A 554 -7.23 -12.14 33.10
N VAL A 555 -5.99 -11.68 33.27
CA VAL A 555 -4.97 -12.37 34.06
C VAL A 555 -4.98 -11.94 35.53
N SER A 556 -5.58 -10.79 35.84
CA SER A 556 -5.74 -10.31 37.20
C SER A 556 -6.86 -9.28 37.32
N SER A 557 -7.38 -9.10 38.53
CA SER A 557 -8.27 -7.98 38.89
C SER A 557 -7.92 -7.48 40.29
N PHE A 558 -8.09 -6.19 40.54
CA PHE A 558 -7.75 -5.57 41.82
C PHE A 558 -8.63 -4.33 42.07
N PRO A 559 -8.89 -3.97 43.35
CA PRO A 559 -9.67 -2.80 43.67
C PRO A 559 -8.82 -1.52 43.53
N LEU A 560 -9.39 -0.52 42.87
CA LEU A 560 -8.96 0.87 42.98
C LEU A 560 -9.81 1.54 44.07
N ILE A 561 -9.18 2.04 45.14
CA ILE A 561 -9.86 2.60 46.31
C ILE A 561 -9.86 4.12 46.23
N TYR A 562 -11.02 4.75 46.41
CA TYR A 562 -11.13 6.21 46.41
C TYR A 562 -10.51 6.79 47.68
N ASN A 563 -9.52 7.67 47.53
CA ASN A 563 -8.82 8.31 48.67
C ASN A 563 -9.29 9.75 48.96
N GLY A 564 -10.40 10.18 48.35
CA GLY A 564 -10.90 11.57 48.44
C GLY A 564 -10.45 12.47 47.29
N SER A 565 -9.53 12.03 46.42
CA SER A 565 -9.10 12.79 45.23
C SER A 565 -9.01 11.93 43.97
N ALA A 566 -8.49 10.71 44.10
CA ALA A 566 -8.37 9.75 43.02
C ALA A 566 -8.65 8.33 43.53
N TYR A 567 -8.84 7.41 42.59
CA TYR A 567 -8.85 5.98 42.88
C TYR A 567 -7.44 5.45 42.75
N VAL A 568 -6.95 4.70 43.74
CA VAL A 568 -5.59 4.16 43.73
C VAL A 568 -5.63 2.67 44.04
N GLY A 569 -4.91 1.89 43.26
CA GLY A 569 -4.69 0.47 43.51
C GLY A 569 -3.27 0.06 43.14
N LYS A 570 -2.92 -1.15 43.52
CA LYS A 570 -1.59 -1.73 43.29
C LYS A 570 -1.74 -3.13 42.73
N ILE A 571 -0.90 -3.46 41.77
CA ILE A 571 -0.83 -4.78 41.16
C ILE A 571 0.63 -5.15 40.89
N SER A 572 0.92 -6.44 40.80
CA SER A 572 2.21 -6.94 40.32
C SER A 572 1.94 -8.04 39.30
N ILE A 573 2.69 -8.06 38.20
CA ILE A 573 2.54 -9.03 37.12
C ILE A 573 3.83 -9.85 37.02
N SER A 574 3.71 -11.17 37.05
CA SER A 574 4.86 -12.08 37.12
C SER A 574 5.41 -12.50 35.76
N LYS A 575 4.61 -12.37 34.69
CA LYS A 575 4.98 -12.77 33.34
C LYS A 575 5.36 -11.57 32.48
N SER A 576 6.32 -11.78 31.57
CA SER A 576 6.65 -10.81 30.54
C SER A 576 5.50 -10.73 29.51
N GLY A 577 5.21 -9.53 29.03
CA GLY A 577 4.12 -9.30 28.08
C GLY A 577 3.74 -7.83 27.97
N VAL A 578 2.89 -7.54 27.00
CA VAL A 578 2.17 -6.27 26.90
C VAL A 578 0.77 -6.49 27.46
N TYR A 579 0.36 -5.60 28.37
CA TYR A 579 -0.91 -5.72 29.06
C TYR A 579 -1.69 -4.42 28.94
N GLU A 580 -3.01 -4.56 28.82
CA GLU A 580 -3.94 -3.47 29.04
C GLU A 580 -4.47 -3.54 30.48
N ILE A 581 -4.37 -2.43 31.19
CA ILE A 581 -5.07 -2.22 32.46
C ILE A 581 -6.27 -1.33 32.17
N TYR A 582 -7.47 -1.81 32.45
CA TYR A 582 -8.69 -1.03 32.27
C TYR A 582 -9.59 -1.10 33.50
N ALA A 583 -10.47 -0.10 33.61
CA ALA A 583 -11.60 -0.11 34.53
C ALA A 583 -12.80 0.54 33.86
N SER A 584 -14.01 0.22 34.33
CA SER A 584 -15.25 0.78 33.81
C SER A 584 -16.16 1.27 34.94
N TYR A 585 -16.98 2.27 34.63
CA TYR A 585 -18.02 2.81 35.49
C TYR A 585 -19.10 3.46 34.61
N ASP A 586 -20.38 3.10 34.78
CA ASP A 586 -21.51 3.72 34.07
C ASP A 586 -21.30 3.92 32.55
N ASN A 587 -20.91 2.84 31.86
CA ASN A 587 -20.58 2.82 30.42
C ASN A 587 -19.40 3.69 29.97
N THR A 588 -18.67 4.38 30.88
CA THR A 588 -17.34 4.94 30.59
C THR A 588 -16.25 3.96 31.00
N TYR A 589 -15.10 4.05 30.35
CA TYR A 589 -13.90 3.28 30.66
C TYR A 589 -12.68 4.19 30.66
N GLY A 590 -11.68 3.80 31.44
CA GLY A 590 -10.32 4.33 31.33
C GLY A 590 -9.35 3.16 31.18
N PHE A 591 -8.25 3.36 30.48
CA PHE A 591 -7.28 2.31 30.21
C PHE A 591 -5.85 2.84 30.08
N THR A 592 -4.88 1.95 30.19
CA THR A 592 -3.48 2.21 29.87
C THR A 592 -2.77 0.91 29.50
N TYR A 593 -1.78 1.02 28.63
CA TYR A 593 -0.91 -0.10 28.27
C TYR A 593 0.37 -0.06 29.10
N ILE A 594 0.86 -1.25 29.44
CA ILE A 594 2.15 -1.44 30.09
C ILE A 594 2.91 -2.59 29.45
N ILE A 595 4.23 -2.45 29.45
CA ILE A 595 5.16 -3.50 29.07
C ILE A 595 5.76 -4.05 30.36
N VAL A 596 5.59 -5.35 30.62
CA VAL A 596 6.20 -6.02 31.76
C VAL A 596 7.26 -6.98 31.25
N GLY A 597 8.40 -7.06 31.93
CA GLY A 597 9.35 -8.14 31.73
C GLY A 597 10.52 -7.83 30.82
N TYR A 598 10.90 -8.80 30.01
CA TYR A 598 12.12 -8.79 29.18
C TYR A 598 11.77 -9.01 27.71
N GLN A 599 12.62 -8.53 26.81
CA GLN A 599 12.52 -8.80 25.37
C GLN A 599 13.64 -9.76 24.93
N ALA A 600 13.27 -10.76 24.13
CA ALA A 600 14.22 -11.62 23.42
C ALA A 600 14.52 -11.02 22.05
N VAL A 601 15.81 -10.84 21.75
CA VAL A 601 16.30 -10.34 20.46
C VAL A 601 17.06 -11.48 19.79
N PHE A 602 16.47 -12.05 18.74
CA PHE A 602 17.06 -13.16 18.00
C PHE A 602 18.16 -12.64 17.07
N ILE A 603 19.40 -13.09 17.31
CA ILE A 603 20.53 -12.83 16.42
C ILE A 603 20.62 -13.92 15.36
N PHE A 604 20.28 -15.16 15.76
CA PHE A 604 20.25 -16.31 14.88
C PHE A 604 19.22 -17.35 15.39
N PRO A 605 18.45 -18.03 14.53
CA PRO A 605 18.27 -17.68 13.12
C PRO A 605 17.66 -16.28 12.97
N ILE A 606 17.65 -15.80 11.73
CA ILE A 606 16.84 -14.66 11.31
C ILE A 606 15.98 -15.27 10.21
N VAL A 607 14.65 -15.20 10.30
CA VAL A 607 13.65 -15.52 9.24
C VAL A 607 14.27 -16.32 8.07
N ALA A 608 14.22 -17.65 8.17
CA ALA A 608 14.93 -18.55 7.26
C ALA A 608 14.12 -19.80 6.87
N ILE A 609 14.44 -20.33 5.69
CA ILE A 609 13.91 -21.61 5.20
C ILE A 609 14.97 -22.70 5.42
N TYR A 610 14.61 -23.76 6.13
CA TYR A 610 15.43 -24.94 6.34
C TYR A 610 14.83 -26.12 5.58
N PRO A 611 15.40 -26.50 4.43
CA PRO A 611 14.76 -27.47 3.56
C PRO A 611 14.89 -28.92 4.04
N VAL A 612 15.78 -29.18 5.00
CA VAL A 612 15.88 -30.44 5.74
C VAL A 612 16.09 -30.14 7.22
N PRO A 613 15.50 -30.93 8.14
CA PRO A 613 15.69 -30.72 9.56
C PRO A 613 17.17 -30.95 9.91
N THR A 614 17.76 -29.95 10.52
CA THR A 614 19.13 -29.98 11.03
C THR A 614 19.14 -29.52 12.48
N SER A 615 20.29 -29.64 13.15
CA SER A 615 20.50 -28.98 14.43
C SER A 615 20.63 -27.48 14.17
N ILE A 616 19.57 -26.72 14.42
CA ILE A 616 19.54 -25.27 14.16
C ILE A 616 20.13 -24.57 15.38
N PRO A 617 21.29 -23.89 15.26
CA PRO A 617 21.78 -23.07 16.36
C PRO A 617 20.80 -21.94 16.63
N VAL A 618 20.68 -21.53 17.88
CA VAL A 618 19.86 -20.37 18.29
C VAL A 618 20.72 -19.48 19.17
N LEU A 619 20.78 -18.20 18.82
CA LEU A 619 21.52 -17.17 19.51
C LEU A 619 20.57 -16.01 19.82
N VAL A 620 20.37 -15.74 21.11
CA VAL A 620 19.41 -14.71 21.56
C VAL A 620 20.05 -13.80 22.61
N MET A 621 19.80 -12.50 22.50
CA MET A 621 20.06 -11.51 23.54
C MET A 621 18.81 -11.27 24.36
N ILE A 622 18.96 -11.22 25.69
CA ILE A 622 17.87 -10.82 26.57
C ILE A 622 18.09 -9.38 27.01
N THR A 623 17.14 -8.52 26.68
CA THR A 623 17.17 -7.10 27.03
C THR A 623 16.05 -6.74 28.00
N TYR A 624 16.32 -5.78 28.86
CA TYR A 624 15.25 -5.02 29.51
C TYR A 624 14.50 -4.24 28.42
N PRO A 625 13.22 -3.88 28.61
CA PRO A 625 12.46 -3.24 27.54
C PRO A 625 13.02 -1.87 27.13
N ASN A 626 13.88 -1.26 27.96
CA ASN A 626 14.65 -0.07 27.64
C ASN A 626 15.81 -0.29 26.63
N GLY A 627 16.06 -1.53 26.19
CA GLY A 627 17.10 -1.91 25.23
C GLY A 627 18.44 -2.31 25.87
N THR A 628 18.58 -2.27 27.21
CA THR A 628 19.82 -2.63 27.90
C THR A 628 19.93 -4.13 28.18
N LEU A 629 21.14 -4.71 28.14
CA LEU A 629 21.34 -6.16 28.35
C LEU A 629 21.04 -6.61 29.78
N VAL A 630 20.37 -7.76 29.92
CA VAL A 630 20.10 -8.42 31.20
C VAL A 630 21.28 -9.33 31.57
N SER A 631 22.17 -8.84 32.43
CA SER A 631 23.38 -9.57 32.83
C SER A 631 23.13 -10.81 33.72
N SER A 632 21.97 -10.89 34.40
CA SER A 632 21.63 -12.00 35.29
C SER A 632 21.03 -13.23 34.59
N TYR A 633 20.76 -13.15 33.29
CA TYR A 633 20.11 -14.22 32.54
C TYR A 633 21.14 -15.27 32.11
N ASN A 634 21.32 -16.33 32.92
CA ASN A 634 22.36 -17.35 32.68
C ASN A 634 21.88 -18.57 31.87
N SER A 635 20.60 -18.92 31.98
CA SER A 635 20.02 -20.00 31.19
C SER A 635 18.50 -19.85 31.14
N THR A 636 17.90 -20.34 30.06
CA THR A 636 16.45 -20.35 29.88
C THR A 636 16.02 -21.48 28.97
N THR A 637 14.72 -21.59 28.76
CA THR A 637 14.12 -22.51 27.80
C THR A 637 13.66 -21.74 26.59
N LEU A 638 14.11 -22.16 25.41
CA LEU A 638 13.49 -21.85 24.14
C LEU A 638 12.31 -22.78 23.93
N LEU A 639 11.15 -22.21 23.63
CA LEU A 639 9.93 -22.91 23.27
C LEU A 639 9.80 -22.87 21.75
N VAL A 640 9.54 -24.03 21.15
CA VAL A 640 9.37 -24.17 19.71
C VAL A 640 7.94 -24.59 19.45
N TYR A 641 7.22 -23.74 18.72
CA TYR A 641 5.84 -23.97 18.33
C TYR A 641 5.79 -24.26 16.84
N LYS A 642 4.83 -25.09 16.45
CA LYS A 642 4.36 -25.19 15.08
C LYS A 642 3.09 -24.35 14.96
N GLU A 643 3.08 -23.43 14.00
CA GLU A 643 1.94 -22.58 13.71
C GLU A 643 0.95 -23.34 12.82
N ASN A 644 -0.34 -23.21 13.13
CA ASN A 644 -1.40 -23.54 12.20
C ASN A 644 -1.59 -22.37 11.22
N GLN A 645 -1.27 -22.61 9.96
CA GLN A 645 -1.35 -21.62 8.88
C GLN A 645 -2.79 -21.26 8.46
N ILE A 646 -3.84 -21.68 9.18
CA ILE A 646 -5.21 -21.23 8.91
C ILE A 646 -5.66 -20.22 9.95
N ASP A 647 -5.37 -20.49 11.23
CA ASP A 647 -5.89 -19.73 12.36
C ASP A 647 -4.80 -19.12 13.25
N GLY A 648 -3.52 -19.27 12.87
CA GLY A 648 -2.34 -18.78 13.60
C GLY A 648 -2.13 -19.45 14.96
N SER A 649 -2.89 -20.50 15.29
CA SER A 649 -2.76 -21.15 16.60
C SER A 649 -1.41 -21.84 16.74
N LEU A 650 -0.77 -21.63 17.89
CA LEU A 650 0.56 -22.16 18.18
C LEU A 650 0.47 -23.45 18.99
N SER A 651 1.06 -24.53 18.47
CA SER A 651 1.16 -25.82 19.16
C SER A 651 2.61 -26.12 19.52
N GLN A 652 2.93 -26.25 20.81
CA GLN A 652 4.31 -26.50 21.22
C GLN A 652 4.74 -27.90 20.77
N VAL A 653 5.85 -27.99 20.02
CA VAL A 653 6.37 -29.26 19.48
C VAL A 653 7.62 -29.73 20.18
N THR A 654 8.48 -28.82 20.63
CA THR A 654 9.71 -29.15 21.36
C THR A 654 10.19 -27.96 22.20
N SER A 655 11.29 -28.14 22.91
CA SER A 655 11.98 -27.07 23.63
C SER A 655 13.48 -27.33 23.64
N ALA A 656 14.27 -26.26 23.71
CA ALA A 656 15.73 -26.34 23.82
C ALA A 656 16.22 -25.54 25.02
N ARG A 657 17.32 -25.99 25.64
CA ARG A 657 17.99 -25.20 26.68
C ARG A 657 18.91 -24.19 26.02
N LEU A 658 18.75 -22.92 26.37
CA LEU A 658 19.71 -21.88 26.01
C LEU A 658 20.56 -21.55 27.24
N ASN A 659 21.87 -21.47 27.06
CA ASN A 659 22.81 -21.19 28.14
C ASN A 659 23.73 -20.03 27.76
N ASN A 660 24.08 -19.22 28.74
CA ASN A 660 25.11 -18.21 28.59
C ASN A 660 26.48 -18.90 28.51
N LEU A 661 27.22 -18.67 27.41
CA LEU A 661 28.53 -19.24 27.19
C LEU A 661 29.62 -18.16 27.24
N PRO A 662 30.75 -18.40 27.94
CA PRO A 662 31.81 -17.41 28.11
C PRO A 662 32.61 -17.11 26.83
N VAL A 663 32.43 -17.90 25.76
CA VAL A 663 32.96 -17.68 24.41
C VAL A 663 31.92 -18.17 23.42
N ILE A 664 31.33 -17.25 22.64
CA ILE A 664 30.45 -17.59 21.52
C ILE A 664 31.33 -17.48 20.27
N ASN A 665 31.87 -18.61 19.83
CA ASN A 665 32.64 -18.70 18.60
C ASN A 665 31.89 -19.58 17.59
N ILE A 666 30.88 -18.99 16.96
CA ILE A 666 30.22 -19.55 15.80
C ILE A 666 30.90 -19.05 14.52
N SER A 667 32.24 -19.13 14.46
CA SER A 667 33.04 -18.80 13.27
C SER A 667 32.56 -19.48 11.99
N GLN A 668 31.90 -20.64 12.09
CA GLN A 668 31.23 -21.31 10.95
C GLN A 668 30.03 -20.52 10.39
N LEU A 669 29.40 -19.68 11.20
CA LEU A 669 28.33 -18.73 10.84
C LEU A 669 28.87 -17.31 10.60
N GLY A 670 30.18 -17.06 10.76
CA GLY A 670 30.79 -15.74 10.57
C GLY A 670 30.48 -14.71 11.68
N ILE A 671 29.84 -15.12 12.78
CA ILE A 671 29.42 -14.20 13.86
C ILE A 671 30.47 -14.14 14.96
N SER A 672 30.90 -12.93 15.31
CA SER A 672 31.77 -12.66 16.47
C SER A 672 31.23 -11.49 17.26
N ILE A 673 30.82 -11.73 18.51
CA ILE A 673 30.30 -10.72 19.45
C ILE A 673 31.26 -10.61 20.65
N LYS A 674 31.64 -9.40 21.05
CA LYS A 674 32.62 -9.18 22.12
C LYS A 674 32.02 -9.35 23.52
N PHE A 675 30.73 -9.13 23.66
CA PHE A 675 30.02 -9.10 24.95
C PHE A 675 29.57 -10.51 25.32
N LYS A 676 29.99 -10.95 26.50
CA LYS A 676 29.83 -12.33 26.99
C LYS A 676 28.67 -12.48 27.98
N SER A 677 28.01 -11.39 28.36
CA SER A 677 26.96 -11.39 29.39
C SER A 677 25.59 -11.16 28.74
N GLY A 678 24.60 -12.00 29.08
CA GLY A 678 23.21 -11.85 28.58
C GLY A 678 22.92 -12.40 27.18
N ILE A 679 23.90 -13.02 26.51
CA ILE A 679 23.70 -13.74 25.24
C ILE A 679 23.59 -15.23 25.54
N LEU A 680 22.54 -15.87 25.02
CA LEU A 680 22.27 -17.29 25.23
C LEU A 680 22.38 -18.05 23.92
N GLU A 681 23.07 -19.18 23.97
CA GLU A 681 23.20 -20.12 22.85
C GLU A 681 22.52 -21.45 23.19
N GLY A 682 21.89 -22.06 22.19
CA GLY A 682 21.47 -23.46 22.22
C GLY A 682 21.20 -23.99 20.82
N TYR A 683 20.62 -25.19 20.75
CA TYR A 683 20.34 -25.87 19.48
C TYR A 683 18.92 -26.43 19.50
N VAL A 684 18.19 -26.19 18.42
CA VAL A 684 16.88 -26.79 18.15
C VAL A 684 17.08 -28.01 17.27
N ASN A 685 16.70 -29.18 17.78
CA ASN A 685 16.75 -30.44 17.04
C ASN A 685 15.33 -30.86 16.67
N LEU A 686 15.02 -30.85 15.38
CA LEU A 686 13.74 -31.28 14.84
C LEU A 686 13.97 -32.63 14.15
N THR A 687 13.73 -33.73 14.84
CA THR A 687 13.96 -35.08 14.29
C THR A 687 12.63 -35.66 13.78
N SER A 688 12.35 -35.51 12.50
CA SER A 688 11.19 -36.15 11.86
C SER A 688 11.51 -36.56 10.43
N SER A 689 11.04 -37.74 10.03
CA SER A 689 11.05 -38.18 8.63
C SER A 689 9.94 -37.52 7.80
N LYS A 690 8.95 -36.88 8.44
CA LYS A 690 7.93 -36.03 7.80
C LYS A 690 7.92 -34.63 8.43
N PHE A 691 8.25 -33.60 7.67
CA PHE A 691 8.38 -32.23 8.19
C PHE A 691 7.88 -31.17 7.20
N GLY A 692 7.39 -30.05 7.70
CA GLY A 692 6.80 -29.02 6.86
C GLY A 692 6.07 -27.93 7.67
N GLY A 693 6.07 -26.71 7.14
CA GLY A 693 5.32 -25.58 7.68
C GLY A 693 6.15 -24.62 8.53
N VAL A 694 5.46 -23.67 9.16
CA VAL A 694 6.04 -22.54 9.90
C VAL A 694 6.19 -22.92 11.37
N TYR A 695 7.35 -22.59 11.92
CA TYR A 695 7.69 -22.79 13.32
C TYR A 695 8.04 -21.45 13.95
N VAL A 696 7.44 -21.19 15.11
CA VAL A 696 7.66 -19.99 15.90
C VAL A 696 8.55 -20.33 17.08
N LEU A 697 9.67 -19.61 17.19
CA LEU A 697 10.63 -19.71 18.28
C LEU A 697 10.32 -18.61 19.29
N SER A 698 10.18 -18.95 20.56
CA SER A 698 9.99 -17.95 21.62
C SER A 698 10.77 -18.32 22.86
N VAL A 699 11.39 -17.33 23.52
CA VAL A 699 12.11 -17.56 24.77
C VAL A 699 11.13 -17.46 25.93
N ASN A 700 11.15 -18.48 26.80
CA ASN A 700 10.23 -18.54 27.94
C ASN A 700 10.31 -17.28 28.80
N ASN A 701 9.13 -16.73 29.14
CA ASN A 701 8.95 -15.51 29.92
C ASN A 701 9.66 -14.26 29.33
N THR A 702 9.60 -14.09 28.01
CA THR A 702 10.05 -12.89 27.31
C THR A 702 9.03 -12.46 26.27
N ILE A 703 9.10 -11.21 25.84
CA ILE A 703 8.41 -10.67 24.66
C ILE A 703 9.32 -10.91 23.46
N GLY A 704 8.73 -11.31 22.34
CA GLY A 704 9.45 -11.51 21.09
C GLY A 704 9.47 -12.96 20.64
N LEU A 705 9.66 -13.12 19.34
CA LEU A 705 9.66 -14.38 18.64
C LEU A 705 10.58 -14.31 17.43
N ASP A 706 10.90 -15.46 16.86
CA ASP A 706 11.47 -15.59 15.52
C ASP A 706 10.72 -16.69 14.76
N GLU A 707 10.76 -16.65 13.44
CA GLU A 707 9.99 -17.53 12.57
C GLU A 707 10.94 -18.29 11.63
N ILE A 708 10.74 -19.60 11.52
CA ILE A 708 11.48 -20.43 10.57
C ILE A 708 10.50 -21.30 9.78
N VAL A 709 10.80 -21.53 8.51
CA VAL A 709 10.08 -22.50 7.68
C VAL A 709 10.89 -23.78 7.63
N LEU A 710 10.27 -24.92 7.95
CA LEU A 710 10.85 -26.21 7.63
C LEU A 710 10.23 -26.75 6.34
N GLY A 711 11.06 -27.32 5.48
CA GLY A 711 10.60 -28.00 4.28
C GLY A 711 10.35 -27.06 3.12
N MET A 712 9.07 -26.78 2.84
CA MET A 712 8.67 -26.03 1.66
C MET A 712 7.92 -24.76 2.04
N TYR A 713 8.13 -23.74 1.23
CA TYR A 713 7.35 -22.52 1.26
C TYR A 713 6.49 -22.45 -0.02
N VAL A 714 5.19 -22.21 0.13
CA VAL A 714 4.18 -22.38 -0.94
C VAL A 714 3.27 -21.16 -0.96
N VAL A 715 3.04 -20.59 -2.14
CA VAL A 715 2.11 -19.45 -2.33
C VAL A 715 1.21 -19.72 -3.54
N PRO A 716 -0.09 -20.01 -3.35
CA PRO A 716 -1.04 -20.10 -4.45
C PRO A 716 -1.44 -18.71 -4.98
N ALA A 717 -1.73 -18.65 -6.28
CA ALA A 717 -2.41 -17.53 -6.91
C ALA A 717 -3.50 -18.05 -7.87
N VAL A 718 -4.67 -17.42 -7.82
CA VAL A 718 -5.76 -17.67 -8.76
C VAL A 718 -5.87 -16.49 -9.70
N ILE A 719 -5.67 -16.76 -10.99
CA ILE A 719 -5.70 -15.76 -12.05
C ILE A 719 -7.00 -16.00 -12.85
N PRO A 720 -8.04 -15.18 -12.64
CA PRO A 720 -9.26 -15.22 -13.45
C PRO A 720 -8.98 -14.79 -14.90
N ASN A 721 -9.93 -14.99 -15.80
CA ASN A 721 -9.78 -14.56 -17.19
C ASN A 721 -9.81 -13.03 -17.32
N SER A 722 -10.62 -12.36 -16.49
CA SER A 722 -10.57 -10.91 -16.31
C SER A 722 -10.02 -10.61 -14.93
N PHE A 723 -8.87 -9.94 -14.85
CA PHE A 723 -8.33 -9.51 -13.57
C PHE A 723 -9.15 -8.34 -13.02
N THR A 724 -9.84 -8.56 -11.91
CA THR A 724 -10.76 -7.59 -11.29
C THR A 724 -10.57 -7.61 -9.78
N GLU A 725 -10.86 -6.50 -9.12
CA GLU A 725 -10.91 -6.45 -7.65
C GLU A 725 -12.36 -6.30 -7.15
N PRO A 726 -12.82 -7.14 -6.21
CA PRO A 726 -12.18 -8.35 -5.68
C PRO A 726 -11.92 -9.42 -6.74
N THR A 727 -10.90 -10.28 -6.54
CA THR A 727 -10.67 -11.45 -7.40
C THR A 727 -11.88 -12.36 -7.34
N SER A 728 -12.64 -12.38 -8.43
CA SER A 728 -13.92 -13.08 -8.49
C SER A 728 -13.98 -13.99 -9.70
N ILE A 729 -14.53 -15.19 -9.49
CA ILE A 729 -14.69 -16.20 -10.54
C ILE A 729 -16.15 -16.66 -10.61
N TYR A 730 -16.55 -17.31 -11.69
CA TYR A 730 -17.88 -17.94 -11.81
C TYR A 730 -17.82 -19.39 -12.29
N THR A 731 -18.86 -20.18 -11.99
CA THR A 731 -18.96 -21.58 -12.41
C THR A 731 -18.84 -21.70 -13.94
N GLY A 732 -17.95 -22.59 -14.41
CA GLY A 732 -17.67 -22.83 -15.82
C GLY A 732 -16.68 -21.87 -16.47
N GLU A 733 -16.20 -20.85 -15.74
CA GLU A 733 -15.09 -20.00 -16.20
C GLU A 733 -13.82 -20.83 -16.34
N ASN A 734 -12.98 -20.55 -17.35
CA ASN A 734 -11.62 -21.10 -17.35
C ASN A 734 -10.73 -20.18 -16.51
N ILE A 735 -10.00 -20.70 -15.53
CA ILE A 735 -9.09 -19.91 -14.70
C ILE A 735 -7.72 -20.54 -14.70
N THR A 736 -6.70 -19.73 -14.48
CA THR A 736 -5.32 -20.20 -14.33
C THR A 736 -4.97 -20.24 -12.85
N ILE A 737 -4.46 -21.36 -12.39
CA ILE A 737 -3.93 -21.54 -11.04
C ILE A 737 -2.42 -21.62 -11.17
N GLU A 738 -1.72 -20.76 -10.43
CA GLU A 738 -0.28 -20.76 -10.29
C GLU A 738 0.08 -21.05 -8.84
N VAL A 739 1.15 -21.81 -8.63
CA VAL A 739 1.66 -22.09 -7.29
C VAL A 739 3.17 -21.86 -7.26
N LEU A 740 3.59 -20.88 -6.49
CA LEU A 740 5.00 -20.64 -6.22
C LEU A 740 5.46 -21.61 -5.15
N VAL A 741 6.59 -22.27 -5.39
CA VAL A 741 7.14 -23.22 -4.44
C VAL A 741 8.65 -23.07 -4.34
N GLU A 742 9.11 -22.80 -3.12
CA GLU A 742 10.52 -22.91 -2.73
C GLU A 742 10.72 -24.25 -2.02
N SER A 743 11.44 -25.18 -2.65
CA SER A 743 11.63 -26.53 -2.12
C SER A 743 12.91 -27.22 -2.63
N LEU A 744 13.33 -28.29 -1.93
CA LEU A 744 14.28 -29.25 -2.49
C LEU A 744 13.53 -30.30 -3.32
N GLY A 745 13.73 -30.25 -4.65
CA GLY A 745 13.14 -31.19 -5.59
C GLY A 745 11.92 -30.64 -6.31
N LEU A 746 11.14 -31.54 -6.91
CA LEU A 746 9.91 -31.21 -7.63
C LEU A 746 8.73 -31.83 -6.86
N PRO A 747 8.06 -31.08 -5.98
CA PRO A 747 6.87 -31.56 -5.27
C PRO A 747 5.70 -31.89 -6.19
N ASN A 748 4.80 -32.73 -5.68
CA ASN A 748 3.42 -32.82 -6.15
C ASN A 748 2.61 -31.72 -5.46
N ILE A 749 1.72 -31.06 -6.20
CA ILE A 749 0.93 -29.95 -5.67
C ILE A 749 -0.56 -30.23 -5.83
N THR A 750 -1.28 -30.16 -4.73
CA THR A 750 -2.75 -30.19 -4.70
C THR A 750 -3.27 -28.81 -4.36
N VAL A 751 -4.18 -28.28 -5.18
CA VAL A 751 -4.90 -27.03 -4.87
C VAL A 751 -6.36 -27.35 -4.54
N SER A 752 -6.85 -26.86 -3.41
CA SER A 752 -8.18 -27.13 -2.87
C SER A 752 -8.98 -25.85 -2.65
N PHE A 753 -10.25 -25.88 -3.05
CA PHE A 753 -11.22 -24.79 -2.87
C PHE A 753 -12.05 -25.10 -1.62
N ILE A 754 -11.82 -24.33 -0.56
CA ILE A 754 -12.37 -24.56 0.77
C ILE A 754 -13.34 -23.43 1.14
N LYS A 755 -14.53 -23.80 1.61
CA LYS A 755 -15.51 -22.87 2.15
C LYS A 755 -16.17 -23.48 3.38
N ASP A 756 -16.32 -22.70 4.44
CA ASP A 756 -16.91 -23.13 5.72
C ASP A 756 -16.24 -24.42 6.28
N GLY A 757 -14.91 -24.53 6.10
CA GLY A 757 -14.12 -25.70 6.51
C GLY A 757 -14.33 -26.97 5.66
N LYS A 758 -15.09 -26.88 4.55
CA LYS A 758 -15.35 -28.00 3.64
C LYS A 758 -14.62 -27.80 2.30
N VAL A 759 -13.90 -28.83 1.87
CA VAL A 759 -13.34 -28.90 0.51
C VAL A 759 -14.45 -29.17 -0.50
N TYR A 760 -14.66 -28.26 -1.44
CA TYR A 760 -15.64 -28.40 -2.53
C TYR A 760 -15.02 -28.95 -3.82
N TYR A 761 -13.75 -28.65 -4.06
CA TYR A 761 -13.02 -29.09 -5.24
C TYR A 761 -11.53 -29.14 -4.94
N SER A 762 -10.84 -30.09 -5.56
CA SER A 762 -9.38 -30.16 -5.55
C SER A 762 -8.86 -30.56 -6.91
N THR A 763 -7.68 -30.07 -7.28
CA THR A 763 -6.99 -30.42 -8.52
C THR A 763 -5.48 -30.56 -8.28
N GLN A 764 -4.81 -31.33 -9.14
CA GLN A 764 -3.35 -31.44 -9.13
C GLN A 764 -2.75 -30.39 -10.07
N ILE A 765 -1.70 -29.69 -9.62
CA ILE A 765 -0.94 -28.74 -10.42
C ILE A 765 0.41 -29.36 -10.75
N ASN A 766 0.60 -29.72 -12.01
CA ASN A 766 1.85 -30.30 -12.49
C ASN A 766 2.85 -29.21 -12.87
N SER A 767 4.14 -29.52 -12.77
CA SER A 767 5.18 -28.62 -13.29
C SER A 767 5.28 -28.70 -14.81
N ILE A 768 5.56 -27.55 -15.44
CA ILE A 768 6.00 -27.41 -16.83
C ILE A 768 7.44 -26.88 -16.85
N LEU A 769 8.15 -27.06 -17.96
CA LEU A 769 9.45 -26.43 -18.17
C LEU A 769 9.28 -25.14 -18.97
N TYR A 770 9.68 -24.01 -18.40
CA TYR A 770 9.73 -22.72 -19.08
C TYR A 770 11.11 -22.08 -18.83
N ASN A 771 11.80 -21.70 -19.91
CA ASN A 771 13.19 -21.20 -19.86
C ASN A 771 14.17 -22.07 -19.03
N GLY A 772 13.95 -23.40 -19.00
CA GLY A 772 14.80 -24.34 -18.28
C GLY A 772 14.52 -24.48 -16.77
N ALA A 773 13.53 -23.77 -16.23
CA ALA A 773 13.09 -23.90 -14.84
C ALA A 773 11.69 -24.54 -14.75
N PRO A 774 11.40 -25.30 -13.68
CA PRO A 774 10.07 -25.84 -13.42
C PRO A 774 9.11 -24.74 -12.95
N TYR A 775 7.90 -24.71 -13.51
CA TYR A 775 6.81 -23.81 -13.10
C TYR A 775 5.54 -24.60 -12.83
N TYR A 776 4.87 -24.35 -11.71
CA TYR A 776 3.63 -25.02 -11.35
C TYR A 776 2.44 -24.17 -11.74
N ILE A 777 1.82 -24.52 -12.85
CA ILE A 777 0.73 -23.77 -13.44
C ILE A 777 -0.24 -24.71 -14.15
N ALA A 778 -1.53 -24.47 -13.99
CA ALA A 778 -2.56 -25.19 -14.73
C ALA A 778 -3.76 -24.31 -15.01
N GLN A 779 -4.34 -24.45 -16.20
CA GLN A 779 -5.66 -23.92 -16.49
C GLN A 779 -6.73 -24.97 -16.16
N ILE A 780 -7.78 -24.56 -15.44
CA ILE A 780 -8.93 -25.41 -15.12
C ILE A 780 -10.23 -24.73 -15.52
N SER A 781 -11.30 -25.50 -15.70
CA SER A 781 -12.66 -24.95 -15.74
C SER A 781 -13.26 -25.03 -14.35
N VAL A 782 -13.74 -23.90 -13.84
CA VAL A 782 -14.31 -23.78 -12.50
C VAL A 782 -15.51 -24.73 -12.38
N PRO A 783 -15.48 -25.68 -11.43
CA PRO A 783 -16.58 -26.63 -11.26
C PRO A 783 -17.82 -25.93 -10.69
N ASN A 784 -18.92 -26.68 -10.55
CA ASN A 784 -20.12 -26.16 -9.92
C ASN A 784 -19.88 -25.92 -8.41
N LEU A 785 -19.56 -24.68 -8.05
CA LEU A 785 -19.27 -24.22 -6.70
C LEU A 785 -20.40 -23.33 -6.20
N PRO A 786 -20.87 -23.51 -4.94
CA PRO A 786 -21.76 -22.55 -4.31
C PRO A 786 -21.15 -21.14 -4.28
N PRO A 787 -21.98 -20.08 -4.32
CA PRO A 787 -21.49 -18.71 -4.27
C PRO A 787 -20.91 -18.35 -2.90
N GLY A 788 -19.93 -17.46 -2.84
CA GLY A 788 -19.34 -16.94 -1.60
C GLY A 788 -17.81 -16.93 -1.63
N TYR A 789 -17.20 -16.54 -0.51
CA TYR A 789 -15.76 -16.55 -0.35
C TYR A 789 -15.21 -17.97 -0.20
N TYR A 790 -14.06 -18.20 -0.81
CA TYR A 790 -13.31 -19.44 -0.75
C TYR A 790 -11.88 -19.15 -0.33
N THR A 791 -11.40 -19.93 0.63
CA THR A 791 -9.98 -20.11 0.87
C THR A 791 -9.44 -21.11 -0.14
N ILE A 792 -8.41 -20.71 -0.88
CA ILE A 792 -7.70 -21.55 -1.83
C ILE A 792 -6.42 -22.02 -1.17
N GLU A 793 -6.36 -23.31 -0.84
CA GLU A 793 -5.21 -23.94 -0.22
C GLU A 793 -4.36 -24.62 -1.28
N ALA A 794 -3.06 -24.28 -1.37
CA ALA A 794 -2.08 -25.09 -2.05
C ALA A 794 -1.30 -25.93 -1.03
N TYR A 795 -1.36 -27.24 -1.17
CA TYR A 795 -0.58 -28.21 -0.42
C TYR A 795 0.45 -28.85 -1.35
N ALA A 796 1.73 -28.65 -1.06
CA ALA A 796 2.84 -29.27 -1.78
C ALA A 796 3.49 -30.35 -0.92
N ASP A 797 3.83 -31.50 -1.51
CA ASP A 797 4.61 -32.55 -0.86
C ASP A 797 5.63 -33.22 -1.78
N TYR A 798 6.76 -33.61 -1.20
CA TYR A 798 7.85 -34.30 -1.89
C TYR A 798 8.42 -35.41 -1.00
N SER A 799 8.77 -36.52 -1.62
CA SER A 799 9.47 -37.63 -0.97
C SER A 799 10.60 -38.12 -1.86
N ASN A 800 11.79 -38.30 -1.29
CA ASN A 800 12.93 -38.92 -1.96
C ASN A 800 13.26 -40.32 -1.41
N GLY A 801 12.37 -40.88 -0.60
CA GLY A 801 12.56 -42.17 0.08
C GLY A 801 13.31 -42.11 1.41
N SER A 802 14.11 -41.08 1.67
CA SER A 802 14.77 -40.86 2.98
C SER A 802 13.92 -39.98 3.91
N TYR A 803 13.20 -39.02 3.35
CA TYR A 803 12.26 -38.17 4.08
C TYR A 803 11.08 -37.76 3.19
N MET A 804 10.03 -37.28 3.82
CA MET A 804 8.89 -36.59 3.24
C MET A 804 8.88 -35.15 3.75
N THR A 805 8.73 -34.19 2.84
CA THR A 805 8.56 -32.78 3.20
C THR A 805 7.28 -32.22 2.59
N TYR A 806 6.69 -31.22 3.23
CA TYR A 806 5.50 -30.55 2.73
C TYR A 806 5.52 -29.04 3.04
N GLY A 807 4.64 -28.30 2.35
CA GLY A 807 4.34 -26.90 2.62
C GLY A 807 2.89 -26.59 2.28
N THR A 808 2.36 -25.54 2.90
CA THR A 808 0.98 -25.11 2.66
C THR A 808 0.92 -23.60 2.55
N GLY A 809 0.13 -23.11 1.60
CA GLY A 809 -0.11 -21.70 1.35
C GLY A 809 -1.57 -21.43 1.05
N TYR A 810 -2.01 -20.20 1.29
CA TYR A 810 -3.41 -19.81 1.21
C TYR A 810 -3.58 -18.49 0.46
N THR A 811 -4.67 -18.40 -0.29
CA THR A 811 -5.19 -17.17 -0.93
C THR A 811 -6.72 -17.16 -0.81
N GLN A 812 -7.39 -16.03 -1.07
CA GLN A 812 -8.86 -15.97 -1.09
C GLN A 812 -9.38 -15.44 -2.42
N ILE A 813 -10.56 -15.95 -2.80
CA ILE A 813 -11.32 -15.48 -3.94
C ILE A 813 -12.81 -15.44 -3.61
N TYR A 814 -13.57 -14.69 -4.40
CA TYR A 814 -15.02 -14.76 -4.38
C TYR A 814 -15.54 -15.61 -5.54
N VAL A 815 -16.39 -16.59 -5.26
CA VAL A 815 -17.13 -17.35 -6.28
C VAL A 815 -18.51 -16.71 -6.45
N SER A 816 -18.75 -16.14 -7.62
CA SER A 816 -20.04 -15.56 -7.98
C SER A 816 -21.06 -16.63 -8.38
N SER A 817 -22.32 -16.39 -8.00
CA SER A 817 -23.48 -17.20 -8.42
C SER A 817 -23.85 -17.02 -9.89
N GLN A 818 -23.37 -15.94 -10.49
CA GLN A 818 -23.88 -15.36 -11.72
C GLN A 818 -22.73 -14.76 -12.52
N LYS A 819 -23.03 -14.41 -13.77
CA LYS A 819 -22.14 -13.66 -14.64
C LYS A 819 -22.94 -12.56 -15.32
N LEU A 820 -22.31 -11.43 -15.57
CA LEU A 820 -22.99 -10.28 -16.16
C LEU A 820 -23.35 -10.53 -17.64
N ILE A 821 -24.35 -9.81 -18.12
CA ILE A 821 -24.78 -9.81 -19.52
C ILE A 821 -24.31 -8.51 -20.16
N LEU A 822 -23.57 -8.64 -21.28
CA LEU A 822 -23.02 -7.52 -22.02
C LEU A 822 -23.73 -7.33 -23.36
N ASN A 823 -24.12 -6.09 -23.66
CA ASN A 823 -24.48 -5.66 -25.00
C ASN A 823 -23.64 -4.42 -25.35
N ALA A 824 -22.72 -4.53 -26.29
CA ALA A 824 -21.76 -3.47 -26.59
C ALA A 824 -21.66 -3.17 -28.09
N SER A 825 -21.26 -1.94 -28.40
CA SER A 825 -21.09 -1.44 -29.76
C SER A 825 -19.89 -0.51 -29.85
N ILE A 826 -19.29 -0.43 -31.05
CA ILE A 826 -18.14 0.40 -31.35
C ILE A 826 -18.27 0.99 -32.76
N SER A 827 -17.59 2.11 -33.02
CA SER A 827 -17.51 2.70 -34.36
C SER A 827 -16.81 1.76 -35.34
N SER A 828 -17.24 1.70 -36.61
CA SER A 828 -16.75 0.70 -37.57
C SER A 828 -15.41 1.03 -38.21
N VAL A 829 -15.06 2.31 -38.32
CA VAL A 829 -13.84 2.80 -38.97
C VAL A 829 -13.23 3.93 -38.13
N ALA A 830 -11.91 3.91 -38.00
CA ALA A 830 -11.11 4.91 -37.32
C ALA A 830 -9.87 5.26 -38.14
N PHE A 831 -9.23 6.34 -37.73
CA PHE A 831 -8.01 6.89 -38.30
C PHE A 831 -6.98 7.06 -37.17
N GLU A 832 -5.70 7.19 -37.50
CA GLU A 832 -4.70 7.57 -36.50
C GLU A 832 -5.05 8.92 -35.89
N ASN A 833 -4.75 9.10 -34.59
CA ASN A 833 -5.09 10.30 -33.83
C ASN A 833 -6.60 10.60 -33.73
N SER A 834 -7.47 9.68 -34.19
CA SER A 834 -8.91 9.77 -33.97
C SER A 834 -9.35 9.00 -32.73
N SER A 835 -10.47 9.43 -32.15
CA SER A 835 -11.09 8.81 -30.98
C SER A 835 -12.16 7.80 -31.38
N VAL A 836 -12.08 6.59 -30.84
CA VAL A 836 -13.07 5.52 -30.98
C VAL A 836 -13.83 5.37 -29.68
N ILE A 837 -15.16 5.50 -29.77
CA ILE A 837 -16.05 5.38 -28.62
C ILE A 837 -16.62 3.97 -28.56
N VAL A 838 -16.42 3.31 -27.42
CA VAL A 838 -17.09 2.07 -27.04
C VAL A 838 -18.28 2.38 -26.13
N LYS A 839 -19.44 1.79 -26.42
CA LYS A 839 -20.64 1.90 -25.58
C LYS A 839 -21.13 0.53 -25.19
N ALA A 840 -21.41 0.33 -23.91
CA ALA A 840 -21.85 -0.93 -23.35
C ALA A 840 -23.06 -0.76 -22.42
N LYS A 841 -24.03 -1.67 -22.54
CA LYS A 841 -25.09 -1.87 -21.56
C LYS A 841 -24.83 -3.18 -20.85
N ILE A 842 -24.67 -3.08 -19.54
CA ILE A 842 -24.31 -4.21 -18.67
C ILE A 842 -25.46 -4.47 -17.73
N TYR A 843 -25.90 -5.73 -17.67
CA TYR A 843 -27.04 -6.15 -16.88
C TYR A 843 -26.69 -7.31 -15.96
N TYR A 844 -27.33 -7.31 -14.80
CA TYR A 844 -27.46 -8.52 -14.00
C TYR A 844 -28.37 -9.53 -14.74
N PRO A 845 -28.22 -10.85 -14.49
CA PRO A 845 -29.07 -11.89 -15.08
C PRO A 845 -30.58 -11.72 -14.89
N ASN A 846 -31.02 -10.99 -13.86
CA ASN A 846 -32.42 -10.63 -13.63
C ASN A 846 -32.93 -9.48 -14.54
N GLY A 847 -32.06 -8.91 -15.38
CA GLY A 847 -32.36 -7.81 -16.30
C GLY A 847 -32.17 -6.40 -15.72
N THR A 848 -31.79 -6.24 -14.45
CA THR A 848 -31.52 -4.91 -13.88
C THR A 848 -30.17 -4.37 -14.36
N PRO A 849 -30.05 -3.06 -14.65
CA PRO A 849 -28.78 -2.47 -15.09
C PRO A 849 -27.73 -2.54 -13.96
N VAL A 850 -26.47 -2.71 -14.34
CA VAL A 850 -25.32 -2.56 -13.44
C VAL A 850 -24.88 -1.10 -13.47
N GLU A 851 -25.08 -0.39 -12.37
CA GLU A 851 -24.74 1.03 -12.25
C GLU A 851 -23.41 1.24 -11.52
N PHE A 852 -23.04 0.33 -10.60
CA PHE A 852 -21.79 0.38 -9.85
C PHE A 852 -20.88 -0.80 -10.21
N GLY A 853 -19.65 -0.49 -10.58
CA GLY A 853 -18.63 -1.48 -10.96
C GLY A 853 -17.39 -0.81 -11.53
N ILE A 854 -16.41 -1.63 -11.87
CA ILE A 854 -15.19 -1.22 -12.58
C ILE A 854 -15.14 -2.01 -13.88
N PHE A 855 -15.18 -1.30 -15.01
CA PHE A 855 -15.18 -1.89 -16.34
C PHE A 855 -14.21 -1.17 -17.26
N SER A 856 -13.57 -1.94 -18.14
CA SER A 856 -12.61 -1.45 -19.13
C SER A 856 -12.86 -2.06 -20.50
N ALA A 857 -12.32 -1.40 -21.52
CA ALA A 857 -12.21 -1.92 -22.87
C ALA A 857 -10.73 -1.96 -23.29
N ILE A 858 -10.27 -3.12 -23.73
CA ILE A 858 -8.90 -3.39 -24.15
C ILE A 858 -8.85 -3.41 -25.68
N PHE A 859 -8.02 -2.54 -26.27
CA PHE A 859 -7.90 -2.35 -27.71
C PHE A 859 -6.63 -3.03 -28.22
N VAL A 860 -6.74 -3.99 -29.14
CA VAL A 860 -5.57 -4.74 -29.64
C VAL A 860 -5.58 -4.86 -31.15
N PRO A 861 -4.48 -4.50 -31.84
CA PRO A 861 -4.31 -4.81 -33.25
C PRO A 861 -4.38 -6.33 -33.49
N SER A 862 -5.15 -6.77 -34.49
CA SER A 862 -5.45 -8.21 -34.67
C SER A 862 -4.22 -9.09 -34.88
N TYR A 863 -3.12 -8.54 -35.43
CA TYR A 863 -1.88 -9.30 -35.63
C TYR A 863 -1.04 -9.46 -34.36
N LEU A 864 -1.32 -8.66 -33.32
CA LEU A 864 -0.66 -8.74 -32.01
C LEU A 864 -1.51 -9.46 -30.95
N MET A 865 -2.54 -10.19 -31.37
CA MET A 865 -3.43 -10.91 -30.44
C MET A 865 -2.71 -11.89 -29.49
N GLY A 866 -1.62 -12.51 -29.94
CA GLY A 866 -0.77 -13.38 -29.08
C GLY A 866 0.05 -12.60 -28.03
N GLN A 867 0.00 -11.27 -28.05
CA GLN A 867 0.66 -10.35 -27.14
C GLN A 867 -0.34 -9.48 -26.37
N LEU A 868 -1.63 -9.86 -26.32
CA LEU A 868 -2.69 -9.14 -25.57
C LEU A 868 -2.19 -8.70 -24.20
N ASP A 869 -1.57 -9.62 -23.46
CA ASP A 869 -1.02 -9.41 -22.12
C ASP A 869 -0.05 -8.22 -22.03
N ASN A 870 0.78 -7.99 -23.05
CA ASN A 870 1.74 -6.89 -23.07
C ASN A 870 1.09 -5.57 -23.49
N LEU A 871 0.07 -5.65 -24.35
CA LEU A 871 -0.57 -4.50 -24.99
C LEU A 871 -1.70 -3.91 -24.16
N GLU A 872 -2.34 -4.73 -23.33
CA GLU A 872 -3.42 -4.31 -22.45
C GLU A 872 -3.01 -3.15 -21.55
N ILE A 873 -1.75 -3.12 -21.09
CA ILE A 873 -1.22 -2.03 -20.27
C ILE A 873 -1.32 -0.67 -20.96
N SER A 874 -1.06 -0.66 -22.26
CA SER A 874 -0.93 0.56 -23.05
C SER A 874 -2.19 0.93 -23.83
N TYR A 875 -3.11 -0.03 -24.02
CA TYR A 875 -4.30 0.14 -24.87
C TYR A 875 -5.63 -0.21 -24.17
N SER A 876 -5.66 -0.18 -22.85
CA SER A 876 -6.90 -0.27 -22.07
C SER A 876 -7.48 1.12 -21.78
N VAL A 877 -8.81 1.24 -21.86
CA VAL A 877 -9.55 2.45 -21.45
C VAL A 877 -10.67 2.09 -20.50
N SER A 878 -10.88 2.96 -19.52
CA SER A 878 -11.93 2.75 -18.53
C SER A 878 -13.28 3.23 -19.01
N LEU A 879 -14.33 2.56 -18.55
CA LEU A 879 -15.71 2.88 -18.90
C LEU A 879 -16.36 3.67 -17.77
N SER A 880 -16.96 4.81 -18.10
CA SER A 880 -17.76 5.60 -17.16
C SER A 880 -19.25 5.35 -17.35
N TYR A 881 -20.01 5.19 -16.26
CA TYR A 881 -21.46 5.00 -16.32
C TYR A 881 -22.18 6.35 -16.48
N LYS A 882 -22.86 6.55 -17.61
CA LYS A 882 -23.60 7.78 -17.94
C LYS A 882 -24.89 7.44 -18.68
N ASN A 883 -26.01 7.99 -18.21
CA ASN A 883 -27.32 7.87 -18.86
C ASN A 883 -27.75 6.42 -19.22
N GLY A 884 -27.43 5.45 -18.37
CA GLY A 884 -27.79 4.04 -18.61
C GLY A 884 -26.78 3.23 -19.43
N GLU A 885 -25.64 3.82 -19.82
CA GLU A 885 -24.60 3.18 -20.63
C GLU A 885 -23.21 3.38 -20.01
N TRP A 886 -22.36 2.36 -20.14
CA TRP A 886 -20.93 2.41 -19.86
C TRP A 886 -20.20 2.89 -21.12
N ILE A 887 -19.45 4.00 -21.03
CA ILE A 887 -18.85 4.66 -22.18
C ILE A 887 -17.34 4.82 -21.96
N GLY A 888 -16.55 4.36 -22.93
CA GLY A 888 -15.09 4.53 -22.98
C GLY A 888 -14.68 5.19 -24.29
N ASN A 889 -13.60 5.97 -24.24
CA ASN A 889 -13.03 6.63 -25.42
C ASN A 889 -11.56 6.27 -25.55
N PHE A 890 -11.16 5.73 -26.69
CA PHE A 890 -9.78 5.36 -27.00
C PHE A 890 -9.27 6.16 -28.18
N THR A 891 -8.14 6.85 -28.03
CA THR A 891 -7.49 7.54 -29.15
C THR A 891 -6.45 6.63 -29.78
N ILE A 892 -6.57 6.42 -31.09
CA ILE A 892 -5.61 5.61 -31.85
C ILE A 892 -4.24 6.31 -31.80
N PRO A 893 -3.16 5.61 -31.43
CA PRO A 893 -1.81 6.18 -31.45
C PRO A 893 -1.44 6.73 -32.82
N GLU A 894 -0.48 7.65 -32.85
CA GLU A 894 0.13 8.15 -34.08
C GLU A 894 1.37 7.31 -34.44
N GLY A 895 1.52 6.92 -35.70
CA GLY A 895 2.68 6.16 -36.14
C GLY A 895 3.96 7.01 -36.12
N SER A 896 5.04 6.50 -35.51
CA SER A 896 6.36 7.15 -35.50
C SER A 896 7.37 6.41 -36.39
N TYR A 897 8.18 7.14 -37.16
CA TYR A 897 9.33 6.58 -37.90
C TYR A 897 10.61 6.50 -37.05
N ASP A 898 10.65 7.20 -35.91
CA ASP A 898 11.83 7.33 -35.05
C ASP A 898 11.72 6.38 -33.83
N ASN A 899 11.84 5.07 -34.08
CA ASN A 899 12.21 4.00 -33.13
C ASN A 899 11.51 3.93 -31.74
N SER A 900 10.31 4.48 -31.54
CA SER A 900 9.61 4.42 -30.23
C SER A 900 8.13 3.98 -30.27
N GLY A 901 7.59 3.52 -31.40
CA GLY A 901 6.18 3.11 -31.52
C GLY A 901 5.86 2.26 -32.76
N LEU A 902 4.61 1.83 -32.92
CA LEU A 902 4.11 1.13 -34.12
C LEU A 902 4.17 2.09 -35.32
N THR A 903 4.58 1.60 -36.49
CA THR A 903 4.56 2.33 -37.75
C THR A 903 3.14 2.54 -38.28
N ILE A 904 2.98 3.43 -39.25
CA ILE A 904 1.69 3.73 -39.90
C ILE A 904 1.02 2.46 -40.46
N ASP A 905 1.82 1.56 -41.06
CA ASP A 905 1.37 0.30 -41.64
C ASP A 905 1.06 -0.76 -40.58
N GLU A 906 1.69 -0.65 -39.40
CA GLU A 906 1.42 -1.53 -38.25
C GLU A 906 0.17 -1.11 -37.50
N LEU A 907 -0.15 0.18 -37.42
CA LEU A 907 -1.41 0.66 -36.82
C LEU A 907 -2.62 0.37 -37.72
N ALA A 908 -2.43 0.37 -39.04
CA ALA A 908 -3.48 0.11 -40.01
C ALA A 908 -3.95 -1.35 -39.99
N GLY A 909 -5.27 -1.55 -40.13
CA GLY A 909 -5.90 -2.86 -40.15
C GLY A 909 -6.95 -3.05 -39.07
N VAL A 910 -7.36 -4.30 -38.86
CA VAL A 910 -8.44 -4.63 -37.92
C VAL A 910 -7.92 -4.59 -36.50
N TRP A 911 -8.61 -3.87 -35.64
CA TRP A 911 -8.42 -3.90 -34.19
C TRP A 911 -9.57 -4.64 -33.53
N ASN A 912 -9.26 -5.45 -32.52
CA ASN A 912 -10.23 -6.12 -31.66
C ASN A 912 -10.37 -5.34 -30.36
N VAL A 913 -11.59 -5.32 -29.82
CA VAL A 913 -11.92 -4.66 -28.55
C VAL A 913 -12.63 -5.64 -27.63
N TYR A 914 -12.07 -5.79 -26.44
CA TYR A 914 -12.54 -6.71 -25.41
C TYR A 914 -12.98 -5.95 -24.18
N LEU A 915 -14.18 -6.22 -23.68
CA LEU A 915 -14.68 -5.60 -22.46
C LEU A 915 -14.50 -6.55 -21.28
N VAL A 916 -13.90 -6.04 -20.22
CA VAL A 916 -13.61 -6.76 -18.97
C VAL A 916 -14.07 -5.94 -17.78
N GLY A 917 -14.29 -6.58 -16.64
CA GLY A 917 -14.63 -5.87 -15.41
C GLY A 917 -15.62 -6.59 -14.52
N ILE A 918 -16.00 -5.92 -13.43
CA ILE A 918 -16.81 -6.48 -12.36
C ILE A 918 -17.78 -5.45 -11.80
N SER A 919 -18.95 -5.92 -11.38
CA SER A 919 -19.90 -5.12 -10.59
C SER A 919 -19.43 -4.97 -9.14
N SER A 920 -19.91 -3.95 -8.44
CA SER A 920 -19.54 -3.69 -7.03
C SER A 920 -19.91 -4.83 -6.06
N ASN A 921 -20.80 -5.74 -6.44
CA ASN A 921 -21.16 -6.93 -5.65
C ASN A 921 -20.45 -8.21 -6.09
N GLY A 922 -19.34 -8.09 -6.83
CA GLY A 922 -18.46 -9.22 -7.14
C GLY A 922 -18.93 -10.12 -8.28
N ILE A 923 -19.82 -9.64 -9.16
CA ILE A 923 -20.28 -10.40 -10.34
C ILE A 923 -19.48 -9.95 -11.57
N PRO A 924 -18.62 -10.81 -12.15
CA PRO A 924 -17.74 -10.45 -13.27
C PRO A 924 -18.43 -10.50 -14.63
N LEU A 925 -17.89 -9.74 -15.60
CA LEU A 925 -18.16 -9.92 -17.02
C LEU A 925 -17.49 -11.21 -17.51
N PRO A 926 -18.20 -12.04 -18.30
CA PRO A 926 -17.59 -13.21 -18.92
C PRO A 926 -16.47 -12.82 -19.88
N PHE A 927 -15.29 -13.42 -19.69
CA PHE A 927 -14.18 -13.34 -20.64
C PHE A 927 -13.64 -14.75 -20.90
N ASN A 928 -13.67 -15.20 -22.15
CA ASN A 928 -13.22 -16.55 -22.51
C ASN A 928 -11.79 -16.49 -23.04
N SER A 929 -10.85 -17.14 -22.35
CA SER A 929 -9.45 -17.23 -22.75
C SER A 929 -8.82 -18.60 -22.48
N SER A 930 -7.65 -18.83 -23.08
CA SER A 930 -6.83 -20.05 -22.96
C SER A 930 -5.38 -19.71 -22.60
N LEU A 931 -4.77 -20.51 -21.73
CA LEU A 931 -3.35 -20.40 -21.39
C LEU A 931 -2.49 -21.05 -22.48
N ASN A 932 -1.54 -20.29 -23.02
CA ASN A 932 -0.49 -20.78 -23.91
C ASN A 932 0.73 -21.21 -23.09
N TYR A 933 0.92 -22.51 -22.87
CA TYR A 933 2.02 -23.03 -22.03
C TYR A 933 3.44 -22.75 -22.57
N ASN A 934 3.59 -22.37 -23.85
CA ASN A 934 4.91 -22.06 -24.41
C ASN A 934 5.35 -20.63 -24.13
N THR A 935 4.39 -19.70 -24.07
CA THR A 935 4.64 -18.28 -23.80
C THR A 935 4.23 -17.87 -22.39
N LEU A 936 3.43 -18.71 -21.74
CA LEU A 936 2.63 -18.47 -20.55
C LEU A 936 1.53 -17.42 -20.73
N ASN A 937 1.29 -16.91 -21.94
CA ASN A 937 0.29 -15.86 -22.17
C ASN A 937 -1.15 -16.38 -22.05
N ILE A 938 -2.08 -15.50 -21.63
CA ILE A 938 -3.52 -15.79 -21.62
C ILE A 938 -4.14 -15.14 -22.87
N GLU A 939 -4.63 -15.96 -23.80
CA GLU A 939 -5.11 -15.48 -25.11
C GLU A 939 -6.64 -15.63 -25.22
N PRO A 940 -7.38 -14.64 -25.75
CA PRO A 940 -8.83 -14.75 -25.92
C PRO A 940 -9.18 -15.85 -26.93
N THR A 941 -10.24 -16.60 -26.65
CA THR A 941 -10.72 -17.68 -27.53
C THR A 941 -11.83 -17.25 -28.49
N PHE A 942 -12.20 -15.96 -28.48
CA PHE A 942 -13.23 -15.39 -29.34
C PHE A 942 -12.76 -14.06 -29.95
N THR A 943 -13.36 -13.71 -31.09
CA THR A 943 -13.20 -12.39 -31.69
C THR A 943 -14.12 -11.41 -30.96
N GLY A 944 -13.53 -10.37 -30.35
CA GLY A 944 -14.28 -9.33 -29.64
C GLY A 944 -15.10 -8.43 -30.58
N LEU A 945 -15.42 -7.22 -30.13
CA LEU A 945 -15.84 -6.17 -31.06
C LEU A 945 -14.67 -5.85 -32.00
N SER A 946 -14.94 -5.33 -33.20
CA SER A 946 -13.86 -4.94 -34.10
C SER A 946 -14.16 -3.68 -34.87
N PHE A 947 -13.09 -2.97 -35.23
CA PHE A 947 -13.12 -1.79 -36.09
C PHE A 947 -11.88 -1.77 -36.98
N LEU A 948 -11.96 -1.01 -38.07
CA LEU A 948 -10.86 -0.87 -39.03
C LEU A 948 -10.14 0.46 -38.81
N VAL A 949 -8.83 0.41 -38.54
CA VAL A 949 -7.97 1.60 -38.62
C VAL A 949 -7.45 1.73 -40.05
N LEU A 950 -7.71 2.87 -40.67
CA LEU A 950 -7.15 3.21 -41.98
C LEU A 950 -5.79 3.89 -41.82
N PRO A 951 -4.85 3.73 -42.78
CA PRO A 951 -3.49 4.30 -42.73
C PRO A 951 -3.51 5.81 -43.06
N TYR A 952 -4.32 6.57 -42.33
CA TYR A 952 -4.40 8.02 -42.47
C TYR A 952 -4.46 8.68 -41.08
N ASN A 953 -3.71 9.75 -40.92
CA ASN A 953 -3.76 10.62 -39.74
C ASN A 953 -4.97 11.55 -39.81
N TYR A 954 -5.83 11.52 -38.79
CA TYR A 954 -7.00 12.37 -38.69
C TYR A 954 -6.62 13.80 -38.36
N VAL A 955 -6.85 14.71 -39.31
CA VAL A 955 -6.65 16.15 -39.12
C VAL A 955 -8.02 16.83 -39.17
N PRO A 956 -8.60 17.28 -38.03
CA PRO A 956 -9.94 17.87 -38.01
C PRO A 956 -10.12 19.06 -38.96
N GLN A 957 -9.06 19.88 -39.08
CA GLN A 957 -8.99 20.93 -40.07
C GLN A 957 -7.55 21.13 -40.54
N PHE A 958 -7.30 20.99 -41.84
CA PHE A 958 -5.97 21.20 -42.43
C PHE A 958 -5.82 22.62 -43.00
N ASN A 959 -4.74 23.33 -42.64
CA ASN A 959 -4.38 24.64 -43.19
C ASN A 959 -2.88 24.80 -43.48
N GLY A 960 -2.12 23.70 -43.47
CA GLY A 960 -0.68 23.67 -43.65
C GLY A 960 -0.22 23.81 -45.10
N ASN A 961 1.10 23.73 -45.32
CA ASN A 961 1.72 23.81 -46.64
C ASN A 961 2.02 22.42 -47.26
N TYR A 962 1.96 21.37 -46.44
CA TYR A 962 2.28 20.01 -46.83
C TYR A 962 1.42 19.05 -46.02
N ALA A 963 0.84 18.05 -46.69
CA ALA A 963 0.16 16.93 -46.06
C ALA A 963 0.58 15.62 -46.73
N TYR A 964 0.77 14.59 -45.92
CA TYR A 964 1.10 13.24 -46.34
C TYR A 964 0.30 12.27 -45.47
N HIS A 965 -0.43 11.33 -46.09
CA HIS A 965 -1.20 10.30 -45.38
C HIS A 965 -2.21 10.89 -44.38
N ILE A 966 -2.92 11.97 -44.73
CA ILE A 966 -3.96 12.53 -43.84
C ILE A 966 -5.37 12.20 -44.33
N TYR A 967 -6.30 12.05 -43.39
CA TYR A 967 -7.72 12.22 -43.64
C TYR A 967 -8.16 13.52 -42.97
N THR A 968 -8.83 14.41 -43.72
CA THR A 968 -9.40 15.63 -43.15
C THR A 968 -10.81 15.86 -43.67
N PRO A 969 -11.80 16.10 -42.77
CA PRO A 969 -13.14 16.48 -43.20
C PRO A 969 -13.15 17.90 -43.80
N LYS A 970 -12.13 18.72 -43.51
CA LYS A 970 -12.10 20.13 -43.90
C LYS A 970 -10.67 20.67 -44.08
N ALA A 971 -10.33 21.13 -45.27
CA ALA A 971 -9.09 21.85 -45.55
C ALA A 971 -9.40 23.31 -45.95
N ILE A 972 -8.83 24.30 -45.27
CA ILE A 972 -8.92 25.72 -45.63
C ILE A 972 -7.51 26.24 -45.96
N ILE A 973 -7.32 26.69 -47.19
CA ILE A 973 -6.02 27.07 -47.72
C ILE A 973 -6.12 28.45 -48.35
N GLU A 974 -5.44 29.42 -47.76
CA GLU A 974 -5.47 30.82 -48.21
C GLU A 974 -4.07 31.36 -48.52
N ASN A 975 -3.95 32.02 -49.68
CA ASN A 975 -2.76 32.75 -50.12
C ASN A 975 -1.45 31.93 -50.09
N LYS A 976 -1.50 30.63 -50.43
CA LYS A 976 -0.33 29.75 -50.33
C LYS A 976 -0.29 28.61 -51.35
N THR A 977 0.87 28.00 -51.48
CA THR A 977 1.05 26.75 -52.23
C THR A 977 1.07 25.58 -51.27
N VAL A 978 0.31 24.52 -51.57
CA VAL A 978 0.18 23.33 -50.73
C VAL A 978 0.43 22.08 -51.55
N ILE A 979 1.11 21.11 -50.95
CA ILE A 979 1.30 19.77 -51.50
C ILE A 979 0.51 18.77 -50.64
N LEU A 980 -0.37 18.00 -51.26
CA LEU A 980 -1.14 16.92 -50.66
C LEU A 980 -0.71 15.59 -51.30
N ILE A 981 -0.28 14.62 -50.50
CA ILE A 981 0.22 13.33 -50.96
C ILE A 981 -0.53 12.23 -50.22
N ASP A 982 -1.02 11.22 -50.95
CA ASP A 982 -1.67 10.02 -50.38
C ASP A 982 -2.72 10.35 -49.31
N SER A 983 -3.54 11.39 -49.55
CA SER A 983 -4.46 11.93 -48.53
C SER A 983 -5.93 11.82 -48.96
N ILE A 984 -6.85 11.93 -48.01
CA ILE A 984 -8.30 12.01 -48.25
C ILE A 984 -8.81 13.33 -47.67
N ILE A 985 -9.42 14.15 -48.53
CA ILE A 985 -9.97 15.46 -48.15
C ILE A 985 -11.47 15.45 -48.45
N GLU A 986 -12.33 15.59 -47.45
CA GLU A 986 -13.77 15.65 -47.72
C GLU A 986 -14.17 17.01 -48.30
N ASN A 987 -13.78 18.12 -47.65
CA ASN A 987 -14.12 19.46 -48.09
C ASN A 987 -12.87 20.36 -48.17
N LEU A 988 -12.42 20.67 -49.38
CA LEU A 988 -11.33 21.60 -49.64
C LEU A 988 -11.89 22.99 -49.98
N THR A 989 -11.46 24.03 -49.28
CA THR A 989 -11.66 25.44 -49.66
C THR A 989 -10.30 26.08 -49.91
N ALA A 990 -10.03 26.47 -51.15
CA ALA A 990 -8.79 27.16 -51.51
C ALA A 990 -9.09 28.58 -52.01
N ILE A 991 -8.42 29.58 -51.43
CA ILE A 991 -8.54 31.00 -51.77
C ILE A 991 -7.17 31.55 -52.16
N ASN A 992 -7.02 32.12 -53.35
CA ASN A 992 -5.75 32.62 -53.91
C ASN A 992 -4.56 31.65 -53.74
N SER A 993 -4.78 30.35 -53.91
CA SER A 993 -3.82 29.29 -53.55
C SER A 993 -3.54 28.32 -54.70
N VAL A 994 -2.41 27.60 -54.63
CA VAL A 994 -2.05 26.54 -55.59
C VAL A 994 -1.92 25.22 -54.84
N ILE A 995 -2.72 24.23 -55.20
CA ILE A 995 -2.75 22.92 -54.54
C ILE A 995 -2.17 21.88 -55.51
N TYR A 996 -1.13 21.18 -55.10
CA TYR A 996 -0.59 20.03 -55.80
C TYR A 996 -1.08 18.76 -55.12
N SER A 997 -1.75 17.88 -55.85
CA SER A 997 -2.24 16.60 -55.31
C SER A 997 -1.53 15.42 -55.97
N TYR A 998 -1.03 14.50 -55.14
CA TYR A 998 -0.40 13.25 -55.54
C TYR A 998 -1.18 12.11 -54.86
N ASN A 999 -1.77 11.20 -55.66
CA ASN A 999 -2.57 10.07 -55.16
C ASN A 999 -3.54 10.43 -54.00
N THR A 1000 -4.15 11.61 -54.10
CA THR A 1000 -5.02 12.18 -53.05
C THR A 1000 -6.46 12.20 -53.55
N GLN A 1001 -7.41 11.80 -52.70
CA GLN A 1001 -8.85 11.87 -52.98
C GLN A 1001 -9.44 13.14 -52.38
N ILE A 1002 -10.24 13.88 -53.16
CA ILE A 1002 -10.88 15.11 -52.70
C ILE A 1002 -12.37 15.03 -53.03
N TYR A 1003 -13.26 14.85 -52.05
CA TYR A 1003 -14.68 14.63 -52.35
C TYR A 1003 -15.38 15.91 -52.84
N HIS A 1004 -15.17 17.03 -52.12
CA HIS A 1004 -15.73 18.34 -52.44
C HIS A 1004 -14.62 19.40 -52.45
N ALA A 1005 -14.56 20.22 -53.49
CA ALA A 1005 -13.59 21.31 -53.59
C ALA A 1005 -14.26 22.64 -54.00
N THR A 1006 -13.99 23.71 -53.25
CA THR A 1006 -14.36 25.09 -53.54
C THR A 1006 -13.08 25.89 -53.83
N LEU A 1007 -12.93 26.37 -55.07
CA LEU A 1007 -11.72 27.07 -55.52
C LEU A 1007 -12.03 28.52 -55.88
N ILE A 1008 -11.56 29.47 -55.07
CA ILE A 1008 -11.71 30.92 -55.28
C ILE A 1008 -10.35 31.49 -55.70
N ASN A 1009 -10.21 31.99 -56.93
CA ASN A 1009 -8.93 32.48 -57.49
C ASN A 1009 -7.74 31.50 -57.28
N SER A 1010 -8.02 30.20 -57.21
CA SER A 1010 -7.05 29.16 -56.84
C SER A 1010 -6.87 28.14 -57.95
N LYS A 1011 -5.79 27.36 -57.89
CA LYS A 1011 -5.46 26.29 -58.84
C LYS A 1011 -5.29 24.96 -58.11
N LEU A 1012 -5.81 23.87 -58.67
CA LEU A 1012 -5.59 22.50 -58.20
C LEU A 1012 -4.94 21.69 -59.33
N GLU A 1013 -3.71 21.23 -59.12
CA GLU A 1013 -2.90 20.46 -60.07
C GLU A 1013 -2.71 19.02 -59.59
N ASN A 1014 -3.21 18.05 -60.35
CA ASN A 1014 -3.03 16.63 -60.07
C ASN A 1014 -1.84 16.08 -60.86
N ILE A 1015 -0.86 15.48 -60.17
CA ILE A 1015 0.45 15.15 -60.77
C ILE A 1015 0.62 13.64 -61.04
N THR A 1016 -0.26 12.76 -60.55
CA THR A 1016 -0.15 11.30 -60.75
C THR A 1016 -1.20 10.71 -61.71
N LYS A 1017 -0.76 9.75 -62.55
CA LYS A 1017 -1.56 9.01 -63.56
C LYS A 1017 -2.51 7.94 -62.98
N ILE A 1018 -2.69 7.92 -61.65
CA ILE A 1018 -3.64 7.08 -60.92
C ILE A 1018 -4.65 8.05 -60.30
N SER A 1019 -5.91 7.83 -60.62
CA SER A 1019 -7.06 8.72 -60.49
C SER A 1019 -7.24 9.34 -59.10
N ALA A 1020 -7.01 10.65 -58.99
CA ALA A 1020 -7.66 11.46 -57.95
C ALA A 1020 -9.15 11.56 -58.33
N ASN A 1021 -10.02 10.87 -57.61
CA ASN A 1021 -11.45 11.02 -57.78
C ASN A 1021 -11.89 12.30 -57.07
N VAL A 1022 -12.13 13.36 -57.85
CA VAL A 1022 -12.80 14.56 -57.35
C VAL A 1022 -14.27 14.47 -57.72
N GLN A 1023 -15.15 14.31 -56.72
CA GLN A 1023 -16.55 13.98 -56.97
C GLN A 1023 -17.41 15.23 -57.22
N ASN A 1024 -17.09 16.38 -56.60
CA ASN A 1024 -17.82 17.65 -56.78
C ASN A 1024 -16.90 18.89 -56.68
N VAL A 1025 -16.91 19.79 -57.67
CA VAL A 1025 -16.09 21.02 -57.66
C VAL A 1025 -16.92 22.26 -57.95
N GLU A 1026 -16.83 23.25 -57.06
CA GLU A 1026 -17.33 24.61 -57.27
C GLU A 1026 -16.16 25.58 -57.52
N VAL A 1027 -16.23 26.31 -58.64
CA VAL A 1027 -15.13 27.13 -59.19
C VAL A 1027 -15.61 28.57 -59.32
N VAL A 1028 -14.94 29.50 -58.63
CA VAL A 1028 -15.25 30.94 -58.68
C VAL A 1028 -13.97 31.71 -59.07
N ASN A 1029 -13.96 32.30 -60.27
CA ASN A 1029 -12.83 33.06 -60.82
C ASN A 1029 -11.47 32.31 -60.86
N SER A 1030 -11.48 30.99 -61.11
CA SER A 1030 -10.31 30.11 -61.09
C SER A 1030 -10.11 29.38 -62.43
N THR A 1031 -8.87 29.01 -62.78
CA THR A 1031 -8.49 28.43 -64.08
C THR A 1031 -8.04 26.96 -63.99
N ASN A 1032 -8.70 26.10 -64.80
CA ASN A 1032 -8.38 24.72 -65.22
C ASN A 1032 -8.21 23.63 -64.14
N ILE A 1033 -9.16 22.67 -64.16
CA ILE A 1033 -8.98 21.28 -63.72
C ILE A 1033 -8.54 20.47 -64.94
N THR A 1034 -7.36 19.85 -64.93
CA THR A 1034 -6.98 18.88 -65.95
C THR A 1034 -7.47 17.48 -65.54
N SER A 1035 -8.62 17.05 -66.07
CA SER A 1035 -9.11 15.68 -65.93
C SER A 1035 -8.54 14.75 -67.02
N PRO A 1036 -8.20 13.48 -66.72
CA PRO A 1036 -8.28 12.41 -67.69
C PRO A 1036 -9.65 11.70 -67.60
N ILE A 1037 -10.23 11.42 -68.76
CA ILE A 1037 -11.48 10.67 -68.96
C ILE A 1037 -11.30 9.20 -68.52
N ILE A 1038 -12.23 8.65 -67.74
CA ILE A 1038 -12.28 7.23 -67.37
C ILE A 1038 -12.97 6.43 -68.49
N THR A 1039 -12.28 5.43 -69.02
CA THR A 1039 -12.89 4.24 -69.63
C THR A 1039 -12.67 3.05 -68.69
N SER A 1040 -13.76 2.41 -68.28
CA SER A 1040 -13.78 1.22 -67.42
C SER A 1040 -13.20 0.00 -68.12
N THR A 1041 -12.25 -0.69 -67.47
CA THR A 1041 -12.04 -2.13 -67.66
C THR A 1041 -11.63 -2.75 -66.32
N GLU A 1042 -12.48 -3.65 -65.82
CA GLU A 1042 -12.17 -4.56 -64.73
C GLU A 1042 -10.98 -5.46 -65.10
N SER A 1043 -10.06 -5.68 -64.16
CA SER A 1043 -9.25 -6.89 -64.15
C SER A 1043 -9.03 -7.34 -62.71
N ASN A 1044 -9.67 -8.46 -62.37
CA ASN A 1044 -9.38 -9.26 -61.19
C ASN A 1044 -7.92 -9.74 -61.24
N THR A 1045 -7.10 -9.31 -60.27
CA THR A 1045 -5.86 -9.98 -59.91
C THR A 1045 -5.77 -10.11 -58.41
N THR A 1046 -6.05 -11.31 -57.93
CA THR A 1046 -5.69 -11.82 -56.60
C THR A 1046 -4.18 -11.72 -56.41
N VAL A 1047 -3.71 -10.97 -55.41
CA VAL A 1047 -2.32 -10.99 -54.97
C VAL A 1047 -2.24 -11.83 -53.70
N SER A 1048 -1.48 -12.92 -53.80
CA SER A 1048 -1.19 -13.86 -52.73
C SER A 1048 -0.27 -13.23 -51.68
N LEU A 1049 -0.72 -13.22 -50.42
CA LEU A 1049 0.16 -13.11 -49.25
C LEU A 1049 1.05 -14.34 -49.20
N LEU A 1050 2.37 -14.19 -49.32
CA LEU A 1050 3.35 -15.15 -48.79
C LEU A 1050 4.73 -14.50 -48.70
N ASN A 1051 5.37 -14.73 -47.54
CA ASN A 1051 6.78 -14.57 -47.19
C ASN A 1051 7.32 -13.17 -46.90
N TYR A 1052 6.92 -12.61 -45.75
CA TYR A 1052 7.76 -11.68 -44.99
C TYR A 1052 8.05 -12.14 -43.54
N GLY A 1053 7.67 -13.37 -43.16
CA GLY A 1053 7.64 -13.83 -41.76
C GLY A 1053 8.98 -14.09 -41.04
N TYR A 1054 10.15 -13.92 -41.67
CA TYR A 1054 11.42 -14.36 -41.05
C TYR A 1054 12.44 -13.25 -40.74
N ALA A 1055 12.33 -12.05 -41.33
CA ALA A 1055 13.21 -10.93 -41.01
C ALA A 1055 12.67 -10.06 -39.83
N PHE A 1056 11.36 -10.04 -39.64
CA PHE A 1056 10.66 -9.19 -38.65
C PHE A 1056 10.80 -9.65 -37.20
N ILE A 1057 11.16 -10.92 -36.96
CA ILE A 1057 11.29 -11.47 -35.61
C ILE A 1057 12.56 -10.94 -34.91
N ILE A 1058 13.61 -10.58 -35.65
CA ILE A 1058 14.91 -10.21 -35.07
C ILE A 1058 14.96 -8.73 -34.64
N GLU A 1059 14.38 -7.81 -35.41
CA GLU A 1059 14.35 -6.38 -35.05
C GLU A 1059 13.32 -6.07 -33.95
N PHE A 1060 12.20 -6.79 -33.92
CA PHE A 1060 11.20 -6.70 -32.84
C PHE A 1060 11.72 -7.29 -31.51
N ILE A 1061 12.50 -8.38 -31.55
CA ILE A 1061 13.21 -8.89 -30.36
C ILE A 1061 14.24 -7.89 -29.86
N ILE A 1062 14.94 -7.16 -30.74
CA ILE A 1062 15.92 -6.13 -30.33
C ILE A 1062 15.23 -4.91 -29.70
N ALA A 1063 14.08 -4.46 -30.21
CA ALA A 1063 13.31 -3.35 -29.62
C ALA A 1063 12.67 -3.71 -28.27
N ILE A 1064 12.17 -4.95 -28.12
CA ILE A 1064 11.68 -5.48 -26.84
C ILE A 1064 12.83 -5.68 -25.86
N VAL A 1065 13.97 -6.21 -26.30
CA VAL A 1065 15.15 -6.39 -25.45
C VAL A 1065 15.72 -5.03 -25.04
N ILE A 1066 15.68 -3.99 -25.87
CA ILE A 1066 16.14 -2.64 -25.50
C ILE A 1066 15.18 -1.98 -24.50
N ASN A 1067 13.86 -2.07 -24.68
CA ASN A 1067 12.90 -1.52 -23.71
C ASN A 1067 12.85 -2.33 -22.41
N ALA A 1068 12.97 -3.66 -22.48
CA ALA A 1068 13.15 -4.52 -21.32
C ALA A 1068 14.51 -4.26 -20.66
N ILE A 1069 15.59 -3.96 -21.39
CA ILE A 1069 16.88 -3.54 -20.85
C ILE A 1069 16.79 -2.15 -20.24
N VAL A 1070 15.98 -1.22 -20.73
CA VAL A 1070 15.80 0.10 -20.12
C VAL A 1070 14.99 -0.01 -18.82
N ILE A 1071 13.94 -0.82 -18.77
CA ILE A 1071 13.16 -1.11 -17.56
C ILE A 1071 13.98 -1.94 -16.56
N THR A 1072 14.71 -2.95 -17.06
CA THR A 1072 15.61 -3.79 -16.26
C THR A 1072 16.83 -3.00 -15.82
N LEU A 1073 17.36 -2.06 -16.61
CA LEU A 1073 18.40 -1.12 -16.18
C LEU A 1073 17.84 -0.13 -15.19
N PHE A 1074 16.59 0.34 -15.29
CA PHE A 1074 15.98 1.22 -14.29
C PHE A 1074 15.86 0.48 -12.94
N VAL A 1075 15.37 -0.77 -12.96
CA VAL A 1075 15.26 -1.67 -11.81
C VAL A 1075 16.64 -2.12 -11.29
N ILE A 1076 17.65 -2.30 -12.16
CA ILE A 1076 19.02 -2.68 -11.79
C ILE A 1076 19.86 -1.48 -11.33
N THR A 1077 19.67 -0.26 -11.87
CA THR A 1077 20.34 0.95 -11.38
C THR A 1077 19.71 1.44 -10.07
N ASP A 1078 18.42 1.16 -9.85
CA ASP A 1078 17.80 1.27 -8.54
C ASP A 1078 18.38 0.23 -7.55
N ARG A 1079 18.73 -0.98 -8.01
CA ARG A 1079 19.45 -2.00 -7.20
C ARG A 1079 20.93 -1.71 -6.96
N ASN A 1080 21.65 -1.07 -7.88
CA ASN A 1080 23.11 -0.85 -7.80
C ASN A 1080 23.50 0.49 -7.14
N LYS A 1081 22.51 1.33 -6.78
CA LYS A 1081 22.71 2.56 -5.99
C LYS A 1081 21.99 2.55 -4.63
N ARG A 1082 21.32 1.45 -4.25
CA ARG A 1082 20.70 1.24 -2.93
C ARG A 1082 21.61 0.43 -2.00
#